data_AF-A0A265E8T4-F1
#
_entry.id   AF-A0A265E8T4-F1
#
_cell.length_a   1.000
_cell.length_b   1.000
_cell.length_c   1.000
_cell.angle_alpha   90.00
_cell.angle_beta   90.00
_cell.angle_gamma   90.00
#
_symmetry.space_group_name_H-M   'P 1'
#
loop_
_entity.id
_entity.type
_entity.pdbx_description
1 polymer ?
#
loop_
_entity_poly.entity_id
_entity_poly.type
_entity_poly.pdbx_seq_one_letter_code
_entity_poly.pdbx_strand_id
1 'polypeptide(L)'
;MAATETLEILYKLKKEILKSENENLVSQIDHAIMKTYKDQLVFSFIGHYSAGKSSLINHMLNQEILPSSPVPTTSNTVSVEIGDSEEIQAFVDQYRYIPLENYESLRKLNTRDLDITSISMNVPHALFRERTVFQDTPGVDSNTSSHGESTNRFLLNSDYIFFTVEYNHVESEHNMKLLKEIADLDIPFSLIINQIDKHDDRELSMDTFLSRIRRTLDQWSIVPEHVFTTSIYDSPYNEINQVTKHISEIEAARDAYEAAYHERIIRNIEDRQLQYLEDAEADLCSQLDISGEPTREAVESHLAYLGKEVEKSGIARLHEDPEALRTHVQKALKDITANSYIYPHQVKSAITDFLKVLAGEIQPGGLFGKRKKAKMLYEEYRENIGQEISPVLQTEINAPVNGMFDSLGLEGAPFKYEWNPDVLIEEEITSLSSNYIMNYLDKLKREIESDISSKAMEHLKGLEAGGWDQKDSDDHLTEEIRLYTSLGEVLALKESLETDNYRHFYIHLDDEMERLKLTEPISHDFGEAEPEKTYSSDSDGPAEVEEMDTPYFTRLAGMLEDHPRYEDFRTIIEDKLERIRNGQVNISVFGGFSAGKTTFINALMGEARLTTSPNPTTATITEIADGGESHALYKTEEDLVQSLAVITNREGESVDDFLPWIRKNKKAVKEAYIPFLNGIETHYARHREHLGTDVVMPTDELIGKISADEEAIFIHKAFLSIDNEFTNNFSIIDSPGINSINERHTKETHNIISASDMIIYVSYYNHVFSRSDEQFLQYIKSIKGDDFPVIFIVNAVDLMKSEADLDKVLDYIRSALGQLNIKNRVFPLSAKQALEGGDGRFDHAKEEIVSLAHRNASMIQYQSLEETAGQLKHAIAGNMKRYHNQHEEKAHIEAVRNQLISDLEQFTAHSAAPTLHQELDIILSHVEKQLTLKLYDHLKGLVSASDMKNRKFIAENRTFLINSINQQLSLEIATSFNAIYHKADRELEQDIRKLNASLREAQTAHHIETVQGDRPQPDAGADPDRLLDFQKPLHQARNQPRDFRTQQLELAKALVQSMDAEKMQADMSAMIDGYLEDVDRKMEEPLESIRQSLKEPLPEISDAEYAEDRKLDQAIENLEGIEA
;
A
#
# COMPACT_ATOMS: atom_id res chain seq x y z
N MET A 1 38.47 5.64 -22.92
CA MET A 1 38.99 6.78 -22.12
C MET A 1 37.88 7.41 -21.32
N ALA A 2 36.73 7.77 -21.92
CA ALA A 2 35.57 8.31 -21.21
C ALA A 2 35.03 7.39 -20.08
N ALA A 3 34.81 6.09 -20.35
CA ALA A 3 34.29 5.17 -19.32
C ALA A 3 35.21 5.04 -18.07
N THR A 4 36.53 5.08 -18.24
CA THR A 4 37.49 5.02 -17.12
C THR A 4 37.45 6.29 -16.27
N GLU A 5 37.31 7.45 -16.90
CA GLU A 5 37.17 8.75 -16.23
C GLU A 5 35.82 8.83 -15.48
N THR A 6 34.74 8.37 -16.10
CA THR A 6 33.42 8.26 -15.46
C THR A 6 33.45 7.32 -14.26
N LEU A 7 34.06 6.14 -14.39
CA LEU A 7 34.24 5.21 -13.26
C LEU A 7 35.02 5.87 -12.12
N GLU A 8 36.09 6.60 -12.44
CA GLU A 8 36.87 7.33 -11.44
C GLU A 8 36.01 8.35 -10.68
N ILE A 9 35.16 9.11 -11.39
CA ILE A 9 34.24 10.08 -10.79
C ILE A 9 33.19 9.38 -9.93
N LEU A 10 32.54 8.32 -10.44
CA LEU A 10 31.51 7.57 -9.70
C LEU A 10 32.08 6.93 -8.42
N TYR A 11 33.30 6.40 -8.44
CA TYR A 11 33.93 5.87 -7.22
C TYR A 11 34.28 6.96 -6.20
N LYS A 12 34.72 8.15 -6.66
CA LYS A 12 34.96 9.28 -5.76
C LYS A 12 33.66 9.79 -5.15
N LEU A 13 32.60 9.88 -5.95
CA LEU A 13 31.27 10.27 -5.51
C LEU A 13 30.70 9.23 -4.53
N LYS A 14 30.90 7.92 -4.78
CA LYS A 14 30.52 6.85 -3.85
C LYS A 14 31.19 7.03 -2.48
N LYS A 15 32.49 7.32 -2.46
CA LYS A 15 33.22 7.59 -1.21
C LYS A 15 32.70 8.82 -0.48
N GLU A 16 32.23 9.83 -1.20
CA GLU A 16 31.60 11.00 -0.61
C GLU A 16 30.22 10.67 -0.03
N ILE A 17 29.39 9.94 -0.78
CA ILE A 17 28.08 9.46 -0.32
C ILE A 17 28.22 8.58 0.91
N LEU A 18 29.22 7.70 1.00
CA LEU A 18 29.46 6.85 2.17
C LEU A 18 29.81 7.61 3.46
N LYS A 19 30.20 8.89 3.36
CA LYS A 19 30.36 9.76 4.55
C LYS A 19 29.02 10.30 5.06
N SER A 20 27.97 10.19 4.26
CA SER A 20 26.59 10.41 4.64
C SER A 20 25.88 9.07 4.86
N GLU A 21 24.90 8.99 5.74
CA GLU A 21 24.13 7.75 5.99
C GLU A 21 23.09 7.47 4.87
N ASN A 22 23.40 7.81 3.61
CA ASN A 22 22.50 7.68 2.46
C ASN A 22 22.62 6.30 1.79
N GLU A 23 22.20 5.24 2.49
CA GLU A 23 22.28 3.85 2.01
C GLU A 23 21.55 3.64 0.66
N ASN A 24 20.45 4.37 0.45
CA ASN A 24 19.65 4.29 -0.77
C ASN A 24 20.41 4.76 -2.02
N LEU A 25 21.20 5.84 -1.90
CA LEU A 25 21.99 6.34 -3.02
C LEU A 25 23.26 5.50 -3.26
N VAL A 26 23.79 4.85 -2.21
CA VAL A 26 24.91 3.89 -2.34
C VAL A 26 24.52 2.71 -3.25
N SER A 27 23.32 2.16 -3.10
CA SER A 27 22.82 1.11 -4.00
C SER A 27 22.74 1.61 -5.46
N GLN A 28 22.24 2.82 -5.69
CA GLN A 28 22.08 3.37 -7.04
C GLN A 28 23.43 3.60 -7.74
N ILE A 29 24.40 4.18 -7.04
CA ILE A 29 25.73 4.42 -7.61
C ILE A 29 26.48 3.11 -7.91
N ASP A 30 26.24 2.06 -7.12
CA ASP A 30 26.84 0.75 -7.38
C ASP A 30 26.36 0.10 -8.66
N HIS A 31 25.08 0.25 -9.00
CA HIS A 31 24.57 -0.18 -10.29
C HIS A 31 25.13 0.66 -11.45
N ALA A 32 25.28 1.98 -11.28
CA ALA A 32 25.89 2.85 -12.28
C ALA A 32 27.36 2.48 -12.54
N ILE A 33 28.12 2.19 -11.48
CA ILE A 33 29.50 1.69 -11.56
C ILE A 33 29.54 0.36 -12.30
N MET A 34 28.67 -0.60 -11.96
CA MET A 34 28.63 -1.92 -12.60
C MET A 34 28.31 -1.82 -14.10
N LYS A 35 27.30 -1.03 -14.47
CA LYS A 35 26.93 -0.79 -15.87
C LYS A 35 28.09 -0.16 -16.66
N THR A 36 28.72 0.87 -16.09
CA THR A 36 29.85 1.58 -16.73
C THR A 36 31.08 0.66 -16.85
N TYR A 37 31.30 -0.21 -15.86
CA TYR A 37 32.39 -1.19 -15.88
C TYR A 37 32.19 -2.28 -16.93
N LYS A 38 30.96 -2.81 -17.04
CA LYS A 38 30.58 -3.82 -18.03
C LYS A 38 30.38 -3.25 -19.43
N ASP A 39 30.41 -1.92 -19.58
CA ASP A 39 30.26 -1.23 -20.86
C ASP A 39 28.95 -1.64 -21.55
N GLN A 40 27.83 -1.54 -20.81
CA GLN A 40 26.50 -1.99 -21.22
C GLN A 40 25.67 -0.86 -21.84
N LEU A 41 24.97 -1.17 -22.94
CA LEU A 41 23.95 -0.32 -23.54
C LEU A 41 22.56 -0.87 -23.18
N VAL A 42 21.82 -0.15 -22.33
CA VAL A 42 20.60 -0.61 -21.67
C VAL A 42 19.36 0.03 -22.31
N PHE A 43 18.52 -0.81 -22.91
CA PHE A 43 17.18 -0.48 -23.40
C PHE A 43 16.14 -0.95 -22.40
N SER A 44 15.40 -0.02 -21.80
CA SER A 44 14.40 -0.34 -20.78
C SER A 44 12.99 -0.26 -21.33
N PHE A 45 12.23 -1.35 -21.19
CA PHE A 45 10.82 -1.40 -21.55
C PHE A 45 9.99 -1.15 -20.30
N ILE A 46 9.29 0.00 -20.29
CA ILE A 46 8.55 0.50 -19.12
C ILE A 46 7.08 0.63 -19.47
N GLY A 47 6.18 0.32 -18.53
CA GLY A 47 4.73 0.43 -18.75
C GLY A 47 3.92 -0.45 -17.81
N HIS A 48 2.60 -0.29 -17.81
CA HIS A 48 1.66 -1.06 -16.99
C HIS A 48 1.91 -2.57 -17.11
N TYR A 49 1.53 -3.33 -16.08
CA TYR A 49 1.81 -4.77 -15.98
C TYR A 49 1.41 -5.54 -17.27
N SER A 50 0.24 -5.23 -17.80
CA SER A 50 -0.43 -5.85 -18.96
C SER A 50 -0.10 -5.22 -20.31
N ALA A 51 0.81 -4.25 -20.38
CA ALA A 51 1.20 -3.59 -21.63
C ALA A 51 1.94 -4.51 -22.62
N GLY A 52 2.29 -5.74 -22.22
CA GLY A 52 2.89 -6.75 -23.10
C GLY A 52 4.40 -6.61 -23.32
N LYS A 53 5.13 -6.00 -22.38
CA LYS A 53 6.57 -5.70 -22.45
C LYS A 53 7.44 -6.95 -22.63
N SER A 54 7.31 -7.93 -21.73
CA SER A 54 8.06 -9.20 -21.79
C SER A 54 7.77 -9.97 -23.07
N SER A 55 6.50 -9.97 -23.51
CA SER A 55 6.09 -10.58 -24.80
C SER A 55 6.74 -9.88 -25.99
N LEU A 56 6.83 -8.55 -25.96
CA LEU A 56 7.44 -7.75 -27.02
C LEU A 56 8.95 -8.01 -27.10
N ILE A 57 9.65 -8.04 -25.96
CA ILE A 57 11.08 -8.37 -25.90
C ILE A 57 11.34 -9.78 -26.44
N ASN A 58 10.57 -10.78 -26.00
CA ASN A 58 10.69 -12.16 -26.51
C ASN A 58 10.49 -12.23 -28.03
N HIS A 59 9.49 -11.51 -28.55
CA HIS A 59 9.22 -11.48 -29.98
C HIS A 59 10.37 -10.82 -30.77
N MET A 60 10.95 -9.73 -30.24
CA MET A 60 12.10 -9.05 -30.85
C MET A 60 13.38 -9.89 -30.82
N LEU A 61 13.58 -10.67 -29.77
CA LEU A 61 14.70 -11.62 -29.64
C LEU A 61 14.45 -12.95 -30.37
N ASN A 62 13.24 -13.16 -30.90
CA ASN A 62 12.78 -14.40 -31.51
C ASN A 62 13.05 -15.64 -30.61
N GLN A 63 12.91 -15.46 -29.30
CA GLN A 63 13.20 -16.45 -28.26
C GLN A 63 12.28 -16.23 -27.05
N GLU A 64 11.75 -17.31 -26.47
CA GLU A 64 10.90 -17.25 -25.26
C GLU A 64 11.75 -17.30 -23.99
N ILE A 65 12.41 -16.19 -23.66
CA ILE A 65 13.36 -16.09 -22.54
C ILE A 65 12.68 -15.54 -21.28
N LEU A 66 11.88 -14.49 -21.44
CA LEU A 66 11.17 -13.83 -20.34
C LEU A 66 9.80 -14.47 -20.11
N PRO A 67 9.33 -14.60 -18.86
CA PRO A 67 7.99 -15.10 -18.59
C PRO A 67 6.93 -14.12 -19.09
N SER A 68 6.17 -14.48 -20.12
CA SER A 68 5.02 -13.71 -20.57
C SER A 68 3.72 -14.19 -19.92
N SER A 69 3.65 -14.12 -18.59
CA SER A 69 2.45 -14.51 -17.83
C SER A 69 1.44 -13.35 -17.78
N PRO A 70 0.12 -13.60 -17.78
CA PRO A 70 -0.91 -12.59 -17.48
C PRO A 70 -1.08 -12.34 -15.97
N VAL A 71 -0.39 -13.11 -15.13
CA VAL A 71 -0.43 -13.04 -13.65
C VAL A 71 0.76 -12.26 -13.11
N PRO A 72 0.57 -11.26 -12.21
CA PRO A 72 1.63 -10.41 -11.65
C PRO A 72 2.93 -11.17 -11.39
N THR A 73 3.92 -10.99 -12.26
CA THR A 73 5.26 -11.54 -12.03
C THR A 73 5.94 -10.70 -10.96
N THR A 74 6.48 -11.39 -9.95
CA THR A 74 7.15 -10.85 -8.75
C THR A 74 8.01 -9.61 -9.01
N SER A 75 8.18 -8.77 -7.98
CA SER A 75 8.90 -7.47 -7.88
C SER A 75 10.37 -7.43 -8.34
N ASN A 76 10.87 -8.45 -9.02
CA ASN A 76 12.27 -8.63 -9.38
C ASN A 76 12.53 -8.09 -10.79
N THR A 77 13.61 -7.34 -10.94
CA THR A 77 14.10 -6.89 -12.25
C THR A 77 14.57 -8.05 -13.10
N VAL A 78 14.19 -8.09 -14.38
CA VAL A 78 14.81 -9.01 -15.35
C VAL A 78 15.58 -8.22 -16.41
N SER A 79 16.83 -8.61 -16.63
CA SER A 79 17.70 -8.06 -17.66
C SER A 79 18.21 -9.19 -18.55
N VAL A 80 18.07 -9.02 -19.86
CA VAL A 80 18.60 -9.94 -20.87
C VAL A 80 19.77 -9.25 -21.54
N GLU A 81 20.97 -9.74 -21.28
CA GLU A 81 22.22 -9.26 -21.87
C GLU A 81 22.58 -10.14 -23.09
N ILE A 82 22.93 -9.50 -24.21
CA ILE A 82 23.38 -10.21 -25.41
C ILE A 82 24.85 -10.63 -25.23
N GLY A 83 25.12 -11.94 -25.31
CA GLY A 83 26.45 -12.51 -25.09
C GLY A 83 26.57 -13.99 -25.50
N ASP A 84 27.78 -14.54 -25.42
CA ASP A 84 28.12 -15.86 -25.99
C ASP A 84 27.73 -17.08 -25.12
N SER A 85 27.34 -16.88 -23.87
CA SER A 85 27.06 -17.97 -22.91
C SER A 85 25.61 -17.94 -22.43
N GLU A 86 24.90 -19.06 -22.46
CA GLU A 86 23.57 -19.19 -21.84
C GLU A 86 23.73 -19.45 -20.33
N GLU A 87 23.69 -18.38 -19.54
CA GLU A 87 23.75 -18.46 -18.07
C GLU A 87 22.66 -17.57 -17.47
N ILE A 88 21.90 -18.10 -16.50
CA ILE A 88 20.92 -17.34 -15.70
C ILE A 88 21.54 -17.09 -14.32
N GLN A 89 21.66 -15.83 -13.96
CA GLN A 89 22.24 -15.36 -12.71
C GLN A 89 21.18 -14.61 -11.90
N ALA A 90 20.86 -15.13 -10.71
CA ALA A 90 19.99 -14.44 -9.75
C ALA A 90 20.85 -13.73 -8.71
N PHE A 91 20.91 -12.41 -8.76
CA PHE A 91 21.73 -11.60 -7.87
C PHE A 91 21.01 -11.35 -6.54
N VAL A 92 21.70 -11.69 -5.45
CA VAL A 92 21.28 -11.32 -4.08
C VAL A 92 21.80 -9.91 -3.77
N ASP A 93 23.01 -9.60 -4.23
CA ASP A 93 23.61 -8.26 -4.24
C ASP A 93 24.57 -8.12 -5.44
N GLN A 94 25.28 -6.99 -5.55
CA GLN A 94 26.18 -6.70 -6.68
C GLN A 94 27.41 -7.60 -6.80
N TYR A 95 27.76 -8.38 -5.76
CA TYR A 95 28.94 -9.25 -5.75
C TYR A 95 28.57 -10.73 -5.69
N ARG A 96 27.32 -11.08 -5.33
CA ARG A 96 26.91 -12.46 -5.10
C ARG A 96 25.68 -12.83 -5.91
N TYR A 97 25.78 -13.94 -6.62
CA TYR A 97 24.69 -14.47 -7.43
C TYR A 97 24.52 -15.98 -7.24
N ILE A 98 23.32 -16.45 -7.54
CA ILE A 98 22.97 -17.87 -7.58
C ILE A 98 22.85 -18.26 -9.06
N PRO A 99 23.68 -19.20 -9.55
CA PRO A 99 23.53 -19.73 -10.90
C PRO A 99 22.28 -20.61 -10.97
N LEU A 100 21.45 -20.39 -11.98
CA LEU A 100 20.20 -21.13 -12.19
C LEU A 100 20.21 -21.87 -13.53
N GLU A 101 19.67 -23.09 -13.53
CA GLU A 101 19.52 -23.87 -14.77
C GLU A 101 18.36 -23.37 -15.64
N ASN A 102 17.31 -22.80 -15.05
CA ASN A 102 16.14 -22.28 -15.75
C ASN A 102 15.37 -21.25 -14.89
N TYR A 103 14.42 -20.54 -15.51
CA TYR A 103 13.57 -19.56 -14.82
C TYR A 103 12.63 -20.20 -13.77
N GLU A 104 12.27 -21.47 -13.89
CA GLU A 104 11.43 -22.14 -12.88
C GLU A 104 12.15 -22.33 -11.54
N SER A 105 13.47 -22.56 -11.58
CA SER A 105 14.32 -22.65 -10.39
C SER A 105 14.33 -21.33 -9.59
N LEU A 106 14.15 -20.18 -10.26
CA LEU A 106 13.99 -18.88 -9.61
C LEU A 106 12.67 -18.77 -8.82
N ARG A 107 11.58 -19.33 -9.33
CA ARG A 107 10.28 -19.30 -8.63
C ARG A 107 10.33 -20.07 -7.31
N LYS A 108 11.13 -21.14 -7.24
CA LYS A 108 11.39 -21.90 -6.00
C LYS A 108 12.21 -21.10 -4.99
N LEU A 109 13.02 -20.13 -5.43
CA LEU A 109 13.80 -19.25 -4.53
C LEU A 109 12.93 -18.16 -3.90
N ASN A 110 11.98 -17.56 -4.63
CA ASN A 110 11.08 -16.51 -4.13
C ASN A 110 10.08 -16.99 -3.05
N THR A 111 10.03 -18.29 -2.73
CA THR A 111 9.17 -18.84 -1.65
C THR A 111 9.89 -18.94 -0.30
N ARG A 112 11.14 -18.47 -0.20
CA ARG A 112 11.97 -18.57 1.02
C ARG A 112 12.81 -17.29 1.20
N ASP A 113 12.44 -16.40 2.13
CA ASP A 113 13.16 -15.23 2.72
C ASP A 113 14.54 -14.80 2.12
N LEU A 114 14.67 -14.69 0.79
CA LEU A 114 15.87 -14.23 0.08
C LEU A 114 15.44 -13.12 -0.89
N ASP A 115 15.90 -11.90 -0.65
CA ASP A 115 15.64 -10.76 -1.52
C ASP A 115 16.53 -10.84 -2.78
N ILE A 116 15.94 -11.27 -3.89
CA ILE A 116 16.59 -11.24 -5.20
C ILE A 116 16.48 -9.82 -5.76
N THR A 117 17.62 -9.17 -5.98
CA THR A 117 17.68 -7.77 -6.45
C THR A 117 17.54 -7.66 -7.97
N SER A 118 18.11 -8.61 -8.71
CA SER A 118 18.03 -8.64 -10.18
C SER A 118 18.30 -10.03 -10.76
N ILE A 119 17.78 -10.25 -11.95
CA ILE A 119 18.02 -11.46 -12.74
C ILE A 119 18.71 -11.01 -14.02
N SER A 120 19.87 -11.60 -14.30
CA SER A 120 20.59 -11.40 -15.56
C SER A 120 20.61 -12.71 -16.32
N MET A 121 20.29 -12.64 -17.61
CA MET A 121 20.37 -13.76 -18.53
C MET A 121 21.25 -13.38 -19.69
N ASN A 122 22.28 -14.16 -19.96
CA ASN A 122 23.08 -13.99 -21.17
C ASN A 122 22.48 -14.84 -22.30
N VAL A 123 22.26 -14.23 -23.47
CA VAL A 123 21.64 -14.90 -24.61
C VAL A 123 22.36 -14.54 -25.92
N PRO A 124 22.73 -15.52 -26.75
CA PRO A 124 23.28 -15.25 -28.06
C PRO A 124 22.18 -14.80 -29.03
N HIS A 125 22.42 -13.70 -29.75
CA HIS A 125 21.47 -13.19 -30.74
C HIS A 125 22.17 -12.64 -31.99
N ALA A 126 21.59 -12.90 -33.17
CA ALA A 126 22.23 -12.56 -34.45
C ALA A 126 22.02 -11.10 -34.89
N LEU A 127 20.98 -10.42 -34.40
CA LEU A 127 20.63 -9.06 -34.82
C LEU A 127 21.17 -7.95 -33.91
N PHE A 128 21.48 -8.26 -32.65
CA PHE A 128 21.90 -7.29 -31.64
C PHE A 128 23.37 -7.52 -31.28
N ARG A 129 24.06 -6.46 -30.87
CA ARG A 129 25.49 -6.53 -30.54
C ARG A 129 25.71 -7.05 -29.12
N GLU A 130 26.89 -7.62 -28.86
CA GLU A 130 27.31 -7.97 -27.51
C GLU A 130 27.21 -6.77 -26.56
N ARG A 131 26.86 -7.02 -25.29
CA ARG A 131 26.67 -6.00 -24.23
C ARG A 131 25.50 -5.05 -24.47
N THR A 132 24.59 -5.38 -25.39
CA THR A 132 23.25 -4.79 -25.44
C THR A 132 22.39 -5.48 -24.39
N VAL A 133 21.69 -4.70 -23.58
CA VAL A 133 20.85 -5.20 -22.48
C VAL A 133 19.41 -4.76 -22.69
N PHE A 134 18.49 -5.72 -22.72
CA PHE A 134 17.06 -5.49 -22.70
C PHE A 134 16.57 -5.65 -21.26
N GLN A 135 16.09 -4.56 -20.68
CA GLN A 135 15.60 -4.55 -19.31
C GLN A 135 14.06 -4.53 -19.32
N ASP A 136 13.46 -5.56 -18.72
CA ASP A 136 12.03 -5.67 -18.51
C ASP A 136 11.69 -5.22 -17.09
N THR A 137 10.86 -4.19 -16.96
CA THR A 137 10.50 -3.64 -15.65
C THR A 137 9.20 -4.26 -15.12
N PRO A 138 9.09 -4.50 -13.80
CA PRO A 138 7.80 -4.75 -13.16
C PRO A 138 6.78 -3.67 -13.54
N GLY A 139 5.49 -4.02 -13.58
CA GLY A 139 4.43 -3.07 -13.88
C GLY A 139 4.42 -1.92 -12.85
N VAL A 140 4.31 -0.69 -13.32
CA VAL A 140 4.31 0.55 -12.50
C VAL A 140 3.09 0.71 -11.57
N ASP A 141 2.17 -0.26 -11.57
CA ASP A 141 0.87 -0.20 -10.90
C ASP A 141 0.83 -0.82 -9.49
N SER A 142 1.91 -1.48 -9.05
CA SER A 142 1.97 -2.14 -7.74
C SER A 142 2.40 -1.17 -6.63
N ASN A 143 1.40 -0.66 -5.90
CA ASN A 143 1.55 0.36 -4.85
C ASN A 143 2.13 -0.14 -3.50
N THR A 144 3.07 -1.10 -3.48
CA THR A 144 3.79 -1.41 -2.23
C THR A 144 4.99 -0.49 -2.07
N SER A 145 5.30 -0.11 -0.82
CA SER A 145 6.39 0.81 -0.46
C SER A 145 7.79 0.38 -0.94
N SER A 146 7.96 -0.87 -1.38
CA SER A 146 9.17 -1.39 -2.01
C SER A 146 9.32 -1.06 -3.51
N HIS A 147 8.29 -0.57 -4.21
CA HIS A 147 8.32 -0.36 -5.66
C HIS A 147 8.88 1.00 -6.12
N GLY A 148 8.81 2.03 -5.29
CA GLY A 148 9.34 3.36 -5.64
C GLY A 148 10.86 3.37 -5.83
N GLU A 149 11.58 2.55 -5.06
CA GLU A 149 13.05 2.46 -5.13
C GLU A 149 13.53 1.66 -6.34
N SER A 150 12.87 0.52 -6.64
CA SER A 150 13.19 -0.29 -7.82
C SER A 150 12.90 0.43 -9.14
N THR A 151 11.74 1.09 -9.26
CA THR A 151 11.35 1.83 -10.49
C THR A 151 12.34 2.95 -10.80
N ASN A 152 12.76 3.68 -9.77
CA ASN A 152 13.70 4.79 -9.91
C ASN A 152 15.12 4.30 -10.27
N ARG A 153 15.53 3.14 -9.75
CA ARG A 153 16.78 2.46 -10.13
C ARG A 153 16.82 2.12 -11.64
N PHE A 154 15.70 1.72 -12.26
CA PHE A 154 15.65 1.42 -13.70
C PHE A 154 15.82 2.65 -14.56
N LEU A 155 15.08 3.71 -14.24
CA LEU A 155 15.14 4.96 -14.98
C LEU A 155 16.57 5.49 -15.03
N LEU A 156 17.28 5.46 -13.90
CA LEU A 156 18.64 5.97 -13.84
C LEU A 156 19.64 5.17 -14.68
N ASN A 157 19.49 3.85 -14.78
CA ASN A 157 20.42 3.00 -15.53
C ASN A 157 20.13 2.90 -17.03
N SER A 158 18.96 3.35 -17.49
CA SER A 158 18.51 3.23 -18.88
C SER A 158 19.26 4.17 -19.81
N ASP A 159 19.91 3.69 -20.88
CA ASP A 159 20.41 4.60 -21.93
C ASP A 159 19.27 5.12 -22.79
N TYR A 160 18.26 4.27 -22.99
CA TYR A 160 17.08 4.56 -23.79
C TYR A 160 15.84 3.88 -23.21
N ILE A 161 14.68 4.55 -23.26
CA ILE A 161 13.42 4.00 -22.75
C ILE A 161 12.43 3.73 -23.89
N PHE A 162 11.86 2.53 -23.91
CA PHE A 162 10.67 2.19 -24.68
C PHE A 162 9.47 2.14 -23.75
N PHE A 163 8.69 3.24 -23.75
CA PHE A 163 7.48 3.32 -22.95
C PHE A 163 6.34 2.60 -23.65
N THR A 164 5.94 1.45 -23.14
CA THR A 164 4.94 0.55 -23.76
C THR A 164 3.58 0.72 -23.10
N VAL A 165 2.57 1.00 -23.91
CA VAL A 165 1.17 1.15 -23.49
C VAL A 165 0.26 0.27 -24.34
N GLU A 166 -0.83 -0.21 -23.74
CA GLU A 166 -1.87 -0.90 -24.51
C GLU A 166 -2.67 0.10 -25.37
N TYR A 167 -3.06 -0.31 -26.58
CA TYR A 167 -3.88 0.47 -27.53
C TYR A 167 -5.06 1.21 -26.89
N ASN A 168 -5.81 0.56 -25.99
CA ASN A 168 -7.00 1.14 -25.35
C ASN A 168 -6.69 2.15 -24.23
N HIS A 169 -5.45 2.20 -23.75
CA HIS A 169 -5.08 2.93 -22.52
C HIS A 169 -3.97 3.96 -22.72
N VAL A 170 -3.65 4.30 -23.97
CA VAL A 170 -2.57 5.25 -24.29
C VAL A 170 -2.75 6.59 -23.58
N GLU A 171 -3.97 7.12 -23.55
CA GLU A 171 -4.27 8.45 -23.00
C GLU A 171 -4.63 8.47 -21.52
N SER A 172 -4.34 7.39 -20.78
CA SER A 172 -4.60 7.39 -19.34
C SER A 172 -3.78 8.48 -18.65
N GLU A 173 -4.40 9.19 -17.70
CA GLU A 173 -3.72 10.26 -16.95
C GLU A 173 -2.51 9.74 -16.18
N HIS A 174 -2.58 8.50 -15.70
CA HIS A 174 -1.46 7.83 -15.05
C HIS A 174 -0.26 7.65 -16.01
N ASN A 175 -0.49 7.17 -17.24
CA ASN A 175 0.56 7.03 -18.25
C ASN A 175 1.20 8.38 -18.60
N MET A 176 0.39 9.44 -18.73
CA MET A 176 0.90 10.78 -19.04
C MET A 176 1.76 11.36 -17.90
N LYS A 177 1.39 11.16 -16.63
CA LYS A 177 2.21 11.59 -15.49
C LYS A 177 3.57 10.89 -15.49
N LEU A 178 3.61 9.58 -15.70
CA LEU A 178 4.86 8.81 -15.73
C LEU A 178 5.74 9.18 -16.95
N LEU A 179 5.13 9.35 -18.14
CA LEU A 179 5.84 9.85 -19.31
C LEU A 179 6.42 11.25 -19.06
N LYS A 180 5.72 12.10 -18.32
CA LYS A 180 6.21 13.43 -17.94
C LYS A 180 7.40 13.35 -16.99
N GLU A 181 7.37 12.43 -16.02
CA GLU A 181 8.51 12.17 -15.13
C GLU A 181 9.73 11.67 -15.91
N ILE A 182 9.55 10.76 -16.86
CA ILE A 182 10.62 10.27 -17.74
C ILE A 182 11.21 11.41 -18.58
N ALA A 183 10.35 12.25 -19.15
CA ALA A 183 10.77 13.41 -19.95
C ALA A 183 11.53 14.45 -19.11
N ASP A 184 11.11 14.68 -17.86
CA ASP A 184 11.78 15.61 -16.93
C ASP A 184 13.17 15.10 -16.47
N LEU A 185 13.47 13.79 -16.63
CA LEU A 185 14.78 13.19 -16.33
C LEU A 185 15.79 13.30 -17.50
N ASP A 186 15.42 13.93 -18.62
CA ASP A 186 16.25 14.05 -19.84
C ASP A 186 16.75 12.67 -20.36
N ILE A 187 15.94 11.62 -20.20
CA ILE A 187 16.23 10.29 -20.77
C ILE A 187 15.57 10.22 -22.16
N PRO A 188 16.31 9.88 -23.22
CA PRO A 188 15.71 9.71 -24.54
C PRO A 188 14.75 8.51 -24.53
N PHE A 189 13.55 8.70 -25.09
CA PHE A 189 12.53 7.66 -25.07
C PHE A 189 11.65 7.66 -26.33
N SER A 190 11.10 6.48 -26.62
CA SER A 190 10.08 6.26 -27.63
C SER A 190 8.81 5.70 -26.99
N LEU A 191 7.65 6.07 -27.52
CA LEU A 191 6.35 5.53 -27.12
C LEU A 191 6.00 4.34 -28.02
N ILE A 192 5.70 3.19 -27.42
CA ILE A 192 5.21 1.99 -28.09
C ILE A 192 3.73 1.80 -27.75
N ILE A 193 2.87 1.90 -28.75
CA ILE A 193 1.45 1.56 -28.65
C ILE A 193 1.31 0.09 -29.06
N ASN A 194 1.23 -0.78 -28.07
CA ASN A 194 1.19 -2.22 -28.25
C ASN A 194 -0.25 -2.74 -28.37
N GLN A 195 -0.39 -3.98 -28.86
CA GLN A 195 -1.68 -4.64 -29.13
C GLN A 195 -2.50 -3.93 -30.23
N ILE A 196 -1.83 -3.41 -31.26
CA ILE A 196 -2.49 -2.69 -32.37
C ILE A 196 -3.38 -3.59 -33.25
N ASP A 197 -3.32 -4.91 -33.07
CA ASP A 197 -4.26 -5.88 -33.65
C ASP A 197 -5.71 -5.65 -33.22
N LYS A 198 -5.94 -4.94 -32.09
CA LYS A 198 -7.27 -4.55 -31.62
C LYS A 198 -7.87 -3.35 -32.37
N HIS A 199 -7.11 -2.68 -33.23
CA HIS A 199 -7.57 -1.50 -33.95
C HIS A 199 -8.52 -1.87 -35.10
N ASP A 200 -9.62 -1.13 -35.22
CA ASP A 200 -10.58 -1.25 -36.32
C ASP A 200 -10.76 0.09 -37.05
N ASP A 201 -10.28 0.15 -38.30
CA ASP A 201 -10.39 1.34 -39.16
C ASP A 201 -11.84 1.76 -39.45
N ARG A 202 -12.82 0.86 -39.26
CA ARG A 202 -14.24 1.18 -39.44
C ARG A 202 -14.79 2.07 -38.33
N GLU A 203 -14.20 1.99 -37.14
CA GLU A 203 -14.57 2.80 -35.97
C GLU A 203 -13.77 4.11 -35.93
N LEU A 204 -12.45 4.02 -36.12
CA LEU A 204 -11.55 5.17 -36.07
C LEU A 204 -10.34 4.91 -36.98
N SER A 205 -10.07 5.78 -37.94
CA SER A 205 -8.87 5.64 -38.79
C SER A 205 -7.57 5.76 -37.98
N MET A 206 -6.55 4.98 -38.31
CA MET A 206 -5.23 5.03 -37.66
C MET A 206 -4.61 6.45 -37.63
N ASP A 207 -4.71 7.21 -38.73
CA ASP A 207 -4.17 8.57 -38.81
C ASP A 207 -4.79 9.52 -37.76
N THR A 208 -6.10 9.39 -37.55
CA THR A 208 -6.83 10.20 -36.56
C THR A 208 -6.42 9.80 -35.14
N PHE A 209 -6.30 8.49 -34.88
CA PHE A 209 -5.85 7.96 -33.60
C PHE A 209 -4.43 8.47 -33.23
N LEU A 210 -3.46 8.33 -34.12
CA LEU A 210 -2.09 8.80 -33.87
C LEU A 210 -2.00 10.33 -33.76
N SER A 211 -2.81 11.07 -34.54
CA SER A 211 -2.87 12.53 -34.44
C SER A 211 -3.42 12.99 -33.08
N ARG A 212 -4.40 12.27 -32.53
CA ARG A 212 -4.94 12.52 -31.19
C ARG A 212 -3.87 12.31 -30.12
N ILE A 213 -3.16 11.18 -30.17
CA ILE A 213 -2.08 10.88 -29.21
C ILE A 213 -0.97 11.93 -29.25
N ARG A 214 -0.51 12.33 -30.44
CA ARG A 214 0.49 13.38 -30.60
C ARG A 214 0.04 14.69 -29.99
N ARG A 215 -1.23 15.09 -30.20
CA ARG A 215 -1.80 16.28 -29.60
C ARG A 215 -1.83 16.20 -28.07
N THR A 216 -2.18 15.03 -27.52
CA THR A 216 -2.18 14.80 -26.07
C THR A 216 -0.76 14.92 -25.50
N LEU A 217 0.24 14.30 -26.13
CA LEU A 217 1.64 14.44 -25.73
C LEU A 217 2.12 15.90 -25.77
N ASP A 218 1.77 16.64 -26.83
CA ASP A 218 2.09 18.07 -26.97
C ASP A 218 1.47 18.91 -25.82
N GLN A 219 0.23 18.63 -25.44
CA GLN A 219 -0.44 19.34 -24.32
C GLN A 219 0.30 19.15 -22.99
N TRP A 220 0.87 17.97 -22.77
CA TRP A 220 1.67 17.66 -21.59
C TRP A 220 3.13 18.11 -21.71
N SER A 221 3.50 18.74 -22.83
CA SER A 221 4.89 19.10 -23.15
C SER A 221 5.83 17.89 -23.10
N ILE A 222 5.36 16.77 -23.65
CA ILE A 222 6.07 15.50 -23.76
C ILE A 222 6.41 15.29 -25.23
N VAL A 223 7.69 15.11 -25.55
CA VAL A 223 8.15 14.92 -26.93
C VAL A 223 8.96 13.62 -27.02
N PRO A 224 8.32 12.49 -27.38
CA PRO A 224 9.06 11.27 -27.65
C PRO A 224 9.87 11.41 -28.96
N GLU A 225 10.98 10.68 -29.09
CA GLU A 225 11.71 10.62 -30.36
C GLU A 225 10.87 9.97 -31.46
N HIS A 226 10.19 8.88 -31.10
CA HIS A 226 9.30 8.15 -31.99
C HIS A 226 8.04 7.66 -31.27
N VAL A 227 6.97 7.50 -32.04
CA VAL A 227 5.75 6.81 -31.64
C VAL A 227 5.60 5.63 -32.57
N PHE A 228 5.74 4.42 -32.05
CA PHE A 228 5.61 3.16 -32.78
C PHE A 228 4.29 2.47 -32.44
N THR A 229 3.77 1.72 -33.39
CA THR A 229 2.65 0.81 -33.19
C THR A 229 3.13 -0.64 -33.30
N THR A 230 2.81 -1.51 -32.35
CA THR A 230 3.31 -2.90 -32.34
C THR A 230 2.21 -3.90 -32.02
N SER A 231 2.39 -5.13 -32.49
CA SER A 231 1.65 -6.29 -32.00
C SER A 231 2.51 -7.56 -32.14
N ILE A 232 2.21 -8.57 -31.32
CA ILE A 232 2.72 -9.94 -31.52
C ILE A 232 1.87 -10.73 -32.53
N TYR A 233 0.71 -10.19 -32.90
CA TYR A 233 -0.21 -10.72 -33.90
C TYR A 233 -0.09 -9.97 -35.22
N ASP A 234 -0.65 -10.55 -36.29
CA ASP A 234 -0.60 -9.93 -37.62
C ASP A 234 -1.51 -8.71 -37.67
N SER A 235 -0.96 -7.58 -38.13
CA SER A 235 -1.69 -6.31 -38.27
C SER A 235 -1.01 -5.45 -39.34
N PRO A 236 -1.78 -4.77 -40.20
CA PRO A 236 -1.22 -3.88 -41.23
C PRO A 236 -0.45 -2.68 -40.62
N TYR A 237 -0.71 -2.37 -39.35
CA TYR A 237 -0.07 -1.28 -38.60
C TYR A 237 1.03 -1.78 -37.66
N ASN A 238 1.50 -3.02 -37.81
CA ASN A 238 2.57 -3.52 -36.96
C ASN A 238 3.95 -3.02 -37.40
N GLU A 239 4.58 -2.19 -36.58
CA GLU A 239 5.87 -1.54 -36.82
C GLU A 239 7.02 -2.15 -36.01
N ILE A 240 6.88 -3.39 -35.53
CA ILE A 240 7.92 -4.06 -34.73
C ILE A 240 9.29 -4.10 -35.41
N ASN A 241 9.33 -4.25 -36.73
CA ASN A 241 10.58 -4.19 -37.50
C ASN A 241 11.24 -2.80 -37.47
N GLN A 242 10.44 -1.73 -37.37
CA GLN A 242 10.95 -0.36 -37.23
C GLN A 242 11.56 -0.16 -35.83
N VAL A 243 10.95 -0.74 -34.79
CA VAL A 243 11.52 -0.74 -33.42
C VAL A 243 12.88 -1.45 -33.41
N THR A 244 12.98 -2.65 -33.98
CA THR A 244 14.25 -3.38 -34.09
C THR A 244 15.31 -2.58 -34.86
N LYS A 245 14.92 -1.93 -35.96
CA LYS A 245 15.81 -1.08 -36.75
C LYS A 245 16.31 0.13 -35.94
N HIS A 246 15.42 0.78 -35.18
CA HIS A 246 15.77 1.92 -34.31
C HIS A 246 16.80 1.53 -33.26
N ILE A 247 16.63 0.36 -32.63
CA ILE A 247 17.63 -0.18 -31.69
C ILE A 247 18.98 -0.38 -32.37
N SER A 248 19.02 -0.95 -33.57
CA SER A 248 20.27 -1.09 -34.32
C SER A 248 20.92 0.25 -34.71
N GLU A 249 20.11 1.30 -34.97
CA GLU A 249 20.59 2.66 -35.21
C GLU A 249 21.23 3.26 -33.95
N ILE A 250 20.63 3.05 -32.77
CA ILE A 250 21.19 3.44 -31.47
C ILE A 250 22.47 2.66 -31.16
N GLU A 251 22.51 1.34 -31.40
CA GLU A 251 23.73 0.53 -31.26
C GLU A 251 24.87 1.01 -32.18
N ALA A 252 24.54 1.54 -33.36
CA ALA A 252 25.52 2.15 -34.25
C ALA A 252 26.05 3.49 -33.73
N ALA A 253 25.26 4.20 -32.93
CA ALA A 253 25.58 5.47 -32.27
C ALA A 253 25.95 5.32 -30.78
N ARG A 254 26.32 4.11 -30.34
CA ARG A 254 26.56 3.73 -28.94
C ARG A 254 27.40 4.73 -28.16
N ASP A 255 28.54 5.16 -28.70
CA ASP A 255 29.46 6.11 -28.05
C ASP A 255 28.77 7.43 -27.63
N ALA A 256 27.78 7.90 -28.42
CA ALA A 256 27.07 9.14 -28.15
C ALA A 256 26.05 8.98 -27.00
N TYR A 257 25.32 7.85 -26.99
CA TYR A 257 24.36 7.54 -25.91
C TYR A 257 25.08 7.23 -24.60
N GLU A 258 26.22 6.54 -24.63
CA GLU A 258 27.07 6.31 -23.45
C GLU A 258 27.60 7.63 -22.87
N ALA A 259 28.07 8.57 -23.71
CA ALA A 259 28.52 9.87 -23.25
C ALA A 259 27.38 10.68 -22.59
N ALA A 260 26.20 10.70 -23.21
CA ALA A 260 25.02 11.36 -22.65
C ALA A 260 24.57 10.72 -21.32
N TYR A 261 24.62 9.38 -21.24
CA TYR A 261 24.36 8.64 -20.01
C TYR A 261 25.34 9.03 -18.89
N HIS A 262 26.64 9.06 -19.18
CA HIS A 262 27.67 9.39 -18.18
C HIS A 262 27.48 10.79 -17.59
N GLU A 263 27.20 11.80 -18.41
CA GLU A 263 26.92 13.17 -17.93
C GLU A 263 25.65 13.21 -17.07
N ARG A 264 24.59 12.51 -17.51
CA ARG A 264 23.31 12.49 -16.82
C ARG A 264 23.38 11.78 -15.48
N ILE A 265 24.03 10.61 -15.40
CA ILE A 265 24.07 9.81 -14.18
C ILE A 265 24.90 10.48 -13.08
N ILE A 266 26.03 11.11 -13.44
CA ILE A 266 26.84 11.88 -12.48
C ILE A 266 26.00 13.02 -11.90
N ARG A 267 25.39 13.85 -12.77
CA ARG A 267 24.56 14.98 -12.36
C ARG A 267 23.39 14.54 -11.48
N ASN A 268 22.69 13.47 -11.86
CA ASN A 268 21.53 12.99 -11.11
C ASN A 268 21.92 12.51 -9.69
N ILE A 269 23.04 11.79 -9.57
CA ILE A 269 23.53 11.34 -8.27
C ILE A 269 24.02 12.52 -7.42
N GLU A 270 24.71 13.50 -8.03
CA GLU A 270 25.11 14.75 -7.36
C GLU A 270 23.88 15.52 -6.83
N ASP A 271 22.88 15.75 -7.68
CA ASP A 271 21.65 16.47 -7.33
C ASP A 271 20.87 15.76 -6.21
N ARG A 272 20.78 14.42 -6.27
CA ARG A 272 20.12 13.63 -5.21
C ARG A 272 20.87 13.68 -3.90
N GLN A 273 22.19 13.59 -3.94
CA GLN A 273 23.00 13.69 -2.73
C GLN A 273 22.89 15.09 -2.14
N LEU A 274 22.90 16.13 -2.97
CA LEU A 274 22.72 17.51 -2.54
C LEU A 274 21.35 17.68 -1.87
N GLN A 275 20.27 17.20 -2.49
CA GLN A 275 18.92 17.24 -1.91
C GLN A 275 18.85 16.50 -0.56
N TYR A 276 19.47 15.32 -0.45
CA TYR A 276 19.54 14.57 0.80
C TYR A 276 20.24 15.36 1.92
N LEU A 277 21.35 16.03 1.58
CA LEU A 277 22.09 16.86 2.53
C LEU A 277 21.33 18.14 2.90
N GLU A 278 20.59 18.75 1.96
CA GLU A 278 19.71 19.89 2.24
C GLU A 278 18.57 19.51 3.20
N ASP A 279 17.98 18.33 3.02
CA ASP A 279 16.94 17.82 3.91
C ASP A 279 17.51 17.54 5.32
N ALA A 280 18.71 16.93 5.40
CA ALA A 280 19.39 16.70 6.67
C ALA A 280 19.79 18.02 7.37
N GLU A 281 20.22 19.03 6.61
CA GLU A 281 20.51 20.39 7.10
C GLU A 281 19.26 21.04 7.70
N ALA A 282 18.12 20.94 6.99
CA ALA A 282 16.85 21.50 7.44
C ALA A 282 16.35 20.85 8.74
N ASP A 283 16.43 19.51 8.84
CA ASP A 283 16.07 18.75 10.04
C ASP A 283 16.92 19.14 11.26
N LEU A 284 18.23 19.31 11.07
CA LEU A 284 19.15 19.72 12.13
C LEU A 284 18.93 21.18 12.54
N CYS A 285 18.72 22.08 11.58
CA CYS A 285 18.38 23.48 11.85
C CYS A 285 17.08 23.62 12.66
N SER A 286 16.07 22.79 12.36
CA SER A 286 14.82 22.77 13.12
C SER A 286 15.01 22.27 14.55
N GLN A 287 15.89 21.31 14.79
CA GLN A 287 16.20 20.82 16.14
C GLN A 287 16.99 21.83 16.97
N LEU A 288 17.83 22.64 16.30
CA LEU A 288 18.67 23.67 16.91
C LEU A 288 18.02 25.06 16.97
N ASP A 289 16.76 25.22 16.49
CA ASP A 289 16.03 26.49 16.39
C ASP A 289 16.82 27.61 15.68
N ILE A 290 17.58 27.24 14.64
CA ILE A 290 18.39 28.17 13.86
C ILE A 290 17.51 28.87 12.82
N SER A 291 17.41 30.20 12.91
CA SER A 291 16.66 31.02 11.95
C SER A 291 17.59 31.58 10.86
N GLY A 292 17.69 30.88 9.73
CA GLY A 292 18.47 31.28 8.55
C GLY A 292 19.39 30.17 8.05
N GLU A 293 20.08 30.41 6.92
CA GLU A 293 21.08 29.47 6.38
C GLU A 293 22.33 29.46 7.28
N PRO A 294 22.65 28.34 7.96
CA PRO A 294 23.85 28.24 8.77
C PRO A 294 25.10 28.22 7.88
N THR A 295 26.17 28.87 8.35
CA THR A 295 27.49 28.78 7.70
C THR A 295 28.40 27.88 8.52
N ARG A 296 29.29 27.16 7.84
CA ARG A 296 30.28 26.28 8.48
C ARG A 296 31.11 27.02 9.54
N GLU A 297 31.56 28.23 9.23
CA GLU A 297 32.34 29.07 10.17
C GLU A 297 31.55 29.42 11.44
N ALA A 298 30.24 29.65 11.32
CA ALA A 298 29.37 29.93 12.46
C ALA A 298 29.17 28.69 13.35
N VAL A 299 28.97 27.51 12.74
CA VAL A 299 28.84 26.23 13.45
C VAL A 299 30.14 25.87 14.19
N GLU A 300 31.30 25.98 13.54
CA GLU A 300 32.61 25.74 14.15
C GLU A 300 32.88 26.69 15.34
N SER A 301 32.51 27.96 15.19
CA SER A 301 32.63 28.96 16.25
C SER A 301 31.72 28.65 17.45
N HIS A 302 30.51 28.13 17.20
CA HIS A 302 29.55 27.78 18.23
C HIS A 302 29.96 26.49 18.97
N LEU A 303 30.46 25.47 18.27
CA LEU A 303 31.04 24.28 18.89
C LEU A 303 32.21 24.63 19.83
N ALA A 304 33.07 25.57 19.42
CA ALA A 304 34.16 26.06 20.27
C ALA A 304 33.67 26.83 21.52
N TYR A 305 32.48 27.42 21.47
CA TYR A 305 31.82 28.04 22.63
C TYR A 305 31.23 26.98 23.57
N LEU A 306 30.43 26.03 23.04
CA LEU A 306 29.83 24.96 23.83
C LEU A 306 30.88 24.11 24.55
N GLY A 307 32.01 23.80 23.89
CA GLY A 307 33.13 23.09 24.50
C GLY A 307 33.72 23.79 25.73
N LYS A 308 33.75 25.13 25.74
CA LYS A 308 34.19 25.92 26.91
C LYS A 308 33.17 25.92 28.04
N GLU A 309 31.88 25.80 27.75
CA GLU A 309 30.83 25.73 28.77
C GLU A 309 30.81 24.36 29.47
N VAL A 310 31.05 23.26 28.74
CA VAL A 310 31.21 21.92 29.32
C VAL A 310 32.44 21.82 30.23
N GLU A 311 33.55 22.49 29.87
CA GLU A 311 34.74 22.52 30.73
C GLU A 311 34.47 23.22 32.07
N LYS A 312 33.65 24.29 32.06
CA LYS A 312 33.22 25.00 33.27
C LYS A 312 32.28 24.17 34.15
N SER A 313 31.34 23.42 33.56
CA SER A 313 30.41 22.56 34.32
C SER A 313 31.14 21.39 35.01
N GLY A 314 32.17 20.83 34.36
CA GLY A 314 33.01 19.76 34.92
C GLY A 314 33.82 20.18 36.15
N ILE A 315 34.32 21.42 36.19
CA ILE A 315 35.06 21.98 37.33
C ILE A 315 34.14 22.18 38.54
N ALA A 316 32.89 22.61 38.33
CA ALA A 316 31.91 22.80 39.40
C ALA A 316 31.62 21.50 40.17
N ARG A 317 31.46 20.37 39.47
CA ARG A 317 31.25 19.04 40.10
C ARG A 317 32.44 18.57 40.94
N LEU A 318 33.67 18.91 40.55
CA LEU A 318 34.85 18.54 41.33
C LEU A 318 34.83 19.22 42.71
N HIS A 319 34.31 20.45 42.82
CA HIS A 319 34.17 21.14 44.12
C HIS A 319 33.07 20.56 45.01
N GLU A 320 32.09 19.85 44.45
CA GLU A 320 30.99 19.23 45.21
C GLU A 320 31.39 17.92 45.89
N ASP A 321 32.38 17.20 45.36
CA ASP A 321 32.91 15.95 45.94
C ASP A 321 34.38 16.11 46.36
N PRO A 322 34.64 16.29 47.67
CA PRO A 322 35.99 16.44 48.21
C PRO A 322 36.94 15.28 47.89
N GLU A 323 36.46 14.03 47.76
CA GLU A 323 37.34 12.88 47.43
C GLU A 323 37.65 12.83 45.93
N ALA A 324 36.72 13.22 45.07
CA ALA A 324 36.96 13.33 43.63
C ALA A 324 37.99 14.44 43.32
N LEU A 325 37.85 15.61 43.95
CA LEU A 325 38.85 16.70 43.84
C LEU A 325 40.22 16.25 44.32
N ARG A 326 40.27 15.59 45.50
CA ARG A 326 41.51 15.09 46.08
C ARG A 326 42.22 14.10 45.15
N THR A 327 41.45 13.20 44.53
CA THR A 327 41.97 12.21 43.58
C THR A 327 42.48 12.89 42.30
N HIS A 328 41.75 13.87 41.78
CA HIS A 328 42.14 14.64 40.59
C HIS A 328 43.44 15.41 40.81
N VAL A 329 43.54 16.17 41.92
CA VAL A 329 44.76 16.91 42.29
C VAL A 329 45.93 15.96 42.50
N GLN A 330 45.72 14.82 43.15
CA GLN A 330 46.80 13.84 43.37
C GLN A 330 47.35 13.27 42.05
N LYS A 331 46.49 13.06 41.05
CA LYS A 331 46.92 12.62 39.73
C LYS A 331 47.69 13.73 39.00
N ALA A 332 47.18 14.95 39.00
CA ALA A 332 47.82 16.09 38.36
C ALA A 332 49.20 16.42 38.99
N LEU A 333 49.31 16.37 40.32
CA LEU A 333 50.59 16.53 41.03
C LEU A 333 51.62 15.47 40.64
N LYS A 334 51.18 14.22 40.47
CA LYS A 334 52.06 13.14 40.03
C LYS A 334 52.59 13.41 38.61
N ASP A 335 51.75 13.92 37.72
CA ASP A 335 52.16 14.24 36.34
C ASP A 335 53.11 15.45 36.29
N ILE A 336 52.88 16.50 37.10
CA ILE A 336 53.77 17.66 37.21
C ILE A 336 55.14 17.22 37.71
N THR A 337 55.17 16.48 38.82
CA THR A 337 56.42 16.08 39.48
C THR A 337 57.21 15.06 38.65
N ALA A 338 56.54 14.08 38.02
CA ALA A 338 57.17 13.11 37.14
C ALA A 338 57.84 13.77 35.91
N ASN A 339 57.20 14.78 35.31
CA ASN A 339 57.68 15.46 34.12
C ASN A 339 58.64 16.63 34.39
N SER A 340 58.76 17.06 35.65
CA SER A 340 59.65 18.17 36.03
C SER A 340 61.14 17.81 35.89
N TYR A 341 61.93 18.73 35.34
CA TYR A 341 63.38 18.57 35.17
C TYR A 341 64.15 19.18 36.35
N ILE A 342 64.18 18.45 37.47
CA ILE A 342 64.73 18.93 38.76
C ILE A 342 66.28 18.96 38.78
N TYR A 343 66.96 18.29 37.83
CA TYR A 343 68.42 18.13 37.85
C TYR A 343 69.15 18.73 36.65
N PRO A 344 69.13 20.07 36.47
CA PRO A 344 70.04 20.73 35.54
C PRO A 344 71.50 20.54 35.97
N HIS A 345 72.43 20.81 35.05
CA HIS A 345 73.85 20.47 35.21
C HIS A 345 74.46 20.97 36.53
N GLN A 346 74.10 22.17 36.98
CA GLN A 346 74.60 22.76 38.24
C GLN A 346 74.17 21.96 39.48
N VAL A 347 72.88 21.62 39.58
CA VAL A 347 72.33 20.78 40.65
C VAL A 347 72.94 19.38 40.62
N LYS A 348 73.03 18.78 39.43
CA LYS A 348 73.64 17.45 39.26
C LYS A 348 75.11 17.44 39.66
N SER A 349 75.85 18.52 39.37
CA SER A 349 77.24 18.68 39.80
C SER A 349 77.35 18.79 41.31
N ALA A 350 76.52 19.63 41.95
CA ALA A 350 76.51 19.79 43.40
C ALA A 350 76.20 18.47 44.13
N ILE A 351 75.21 17.71 43.65
CA ILE A 351 74.89 16.37 44.19
C ILE A 351 76.04 15.39 43.96
N THR A 352 76.67 15.41 42.79
CA THR A 352 77.81 14.54 42.49
C THR A 352 78.98 14.82 43.43
N ASP A 353 79.27 16.10 43.70
CA ASP A 353 80.36 16.45 44.61
C ASP A 353 80.04 16.11 46.07
N PHE A 354 78.78 16.24 46.49
CA PHE A 354 78.31 15.72 47.78
C PHE A 354 78.50 14.20 47.90
N LEU A 355 78.17 13.44 46.85
CA LEU A 355 78.39 11.99 46.84
C LEU A 355 79.89 11.62 46.88
N LYS A 356 80.77 12.42 46.25
CA LYS A 356 82.23 12.23 46.37
C LYS A 356 82.74 12.48 47.79
N VAL A 357 82.13 13.42 48.53
CA VAL A 357 82.41 13.62 49.96
C VAL A 357 81.98 12.37 50.76
N LEU A 358 80.80 11.82 50.49
CA LEU A 358 80.30 10.59 51.14
C LEU A 358 81.15 9.34 50.80
N ALA A 359 81.61 9.20 49.56
CA ALA A 359 82.50 8.11 49.13
C ALA A 359 83.94 8.26 49.66
N GLY A 360 84.26 9.38 50.33
CA GLY A 360 85.59 9.65 50.87
C GLY A 360 86.64 10.04 49.83
N GLU A 361 86.23 10.33 48.60
CA GLU A 361 87.08 10.81 47.50
C GLU A 361 87.50 12.28 47.69
N ILE A 362 86.64 13.09 48.33
CA ILE A 362 86.95 14.45 48.77
C ILE A 362 87.13 14.45 50.29
N GLN A 363 88.35 14.74 50.75
CA GLN A 363 88.70 14.75 52.17
C GLN A 363 89.18 16.14 52.64
N PRO A 364 88.92 16.53 53.90
CA PRO A 364 89.39 17.80 54.43
C PRO A 364 90.93 17.83 54.56
N GLY A 365 91.57 18.88 54.03
CA GLY A 365 93.04 19.06 54.07
C GLY A 365 93.62 19.34 55.47
N GLY A 366 94.79 18.74 55.77
CA GLY A 366 95.60 18.99 56.98
C GLY A 366 95.55 17.91 58.08
N LEU A 367 96.59 17.79 58.91
CA LEU A 367 96.83 16.64 59.81
C LEU A 367 96.11 16.66 61.19
N PHE A 368 95.37 17.71 61.56
CA PHE A 368 94.65 17.79 62.85
C PHE A 368 93.17 18.17 62.71
N GLY A 369 92.28 17.49 63.47
CA GLY A 369 90.84 17.78 63.56
C GLY A 369 89.93 17.09 62.53
N LYS A 370 90.34 15.94 61.95
CA LYS A 370 89.68 15.29 60.80
C LYS A 370 88.17 15.06 60.96
N ARG A 371 87.69 14.58 62.11
CA ARG A 371 86.27 14.23 62.30
C ARG A 371 85.34 15.47 62.32
N LYS A 372 85.78 16.58 62.93
CA LYS A 372 85.02 17.83 62.97
C LYS A 372 85.02 18.52 61.60
N LYS A 373 86.16 18.52 60.90
CA LYS A 373 86.27 19.09 59.55
C LYS A 373 85.51 18.28 58.49
N ALA A 374 85.48 16.95 58.59
CA ALA A 374 84.69 16.12 57.69
C ALA A 374 83.18 16.38 57.85
N LYS A 375 82.71 16.58 59.09
CA LYS A 375 81.31 16.95 59.34
C LYS A 375 80.96 18.34 58.81
N MET A 376 81.85 19.33 58.98
CA MET A 376 81.64 20.67 58.41
C MET A 376 81.64 20.65 56.87
N LEU A 377 82.53 19.86 56.26
CA LEU A 377 82.57 19.68 54.81
C LEU A 377 81.31 18.98 54.29
N TYR A 378 80.81 17.98 55.03
CA TYR A 378 79.53 17.34 54.72
C TYR A 378 78.35 18.31 54.77
N GLU A 379 78.26 19.13 55.83
CA GLU A 379 77.22 20.14 56.00
C GLU A 379 77.30 21.24 54.91
N GLU A 380 78.51 21.67 54.53
CA GLU A 380 78.75 22.65 53.47
C GLU A 380 78.23 22.18 52.10
N TYR A 381 78.55 20.94 51.70
CA TYR A 381 78.08 20.39 50.43
C TYR A 381 76.58 20.05 50.44
N ARG A 382 76.04 19.69 51.61
CA ARG A 382 74.59 19.53 51.82
C ARG A 382 73.84 20.85 51.62
N GLU A 383 74.40 21.95 52.13
CA GLU A 383 73.83 23.30 51.98
C GLU A 383 73.96 23.80 50.52
N ASN A 384 75.08 23.51 49.86
CA ASN A 384 75.31 23.89 48.46
C ASN A 384 74.27 23.27 47.51
N ILE A 385 73.86 22.00 47.72
CA ILE A 385 72.75 21.40 46.96
C ILE A 385 71.48 22.22 47.12
N GLY A 386 71.18 22.66 48.35
CA GLY A 386 70.00 23.48 48.64
C GLY A 386 70.02 24.82 47.91
N GLN A 387 71.18 25.48 47.82
CA GLN A 387 71.33 26.75 47.11
C GLN A 387 71.11 26.61 45.60
N GLU A 388 71.61 25.52 45.01
CA GLU A 388 71.49 25.27 43.56
C GLU A 388 70.11 24.74 43.16
N ILE A 389 69.45 23.94 43.99
CA ILE A 389 68.16 23.33 43.65
C ILE A 389 66.96 24.24 43.94
N SER A 390 67.07 25.17 44.89
CA SER A 390 65.95 26.03 45.29
C SER A 390 65.37 26.89 44.14
N PRO A 391 66.18 27.53 43.26
CA PRO A 391 65.64 28.26 42.12
C PRO A 391 64.91 27.36 41.13
N VAL A 392 65.39 26.13 40.93
CA VAL A 392 64.78 25.13 40.04
C VAL A 392 63.43 24.68 40.60
N LEU A 393 63.32 24.46 41.91
CA LEU A 393 62.05 24.10 42.56
C LEU A 393 61.02 25.25 42.47
N GLN A 394 61.47 26.50 42.45
CA GLN A 394 60.55 27.62 42.24
C GLN A 394 59.93 27.62 40.85
N THR A 395 60.71 27.34 39.80
CA THR A 395 60.22 27.38 38.41
C THR A 395 59.55 26.08 37.99
N GLU A 396 60.12 24.93 38.32
CA GLU A 396 59.69 23.62 37.82
C GLU A 396 58.61 22.97 38.67
N ILE A 397 58.41 23.43 39.92
CA ILE A 397 57.43 22.86 40.86
C ILE A 397 56.44 23.92 41.31
N ASN A 398 56.89 25.00 41.97
CA ASN A 398 55.95 25.95 42.58
C ASN A 398 55.07 26.67 41.54
N ALA A 399 55.61 27.10 40.41
CA ALA A 399 54.81 27.77 39.38
C ALA A 399 53.76 26.84 38.72
N PRO A 400 54.11 25.62 38.26
CA PRO A 400 53.12 24.68 37.72
C PRO A 400 52.07 24.23 38.73
N VAL A 401 52.45 24.01 40.00
CA VAL A 401 51.51 23.59 41.04
C VAL A 401 50.50 24.70 41.37
N ASN A 402 50.95 25.95 41.46
CA ASN A 402 50.03 27.09 41.62
C ASN A 402 49.13 27.27 40.39
N GLY A 403 49.67 27.17 39.17
CA GLY A 403 48.86 27.26 37.95
C GLY A 403 47.78 26.17 37.85
N MET A 404 48.06 24.96 38.34
CA MET A 404 47.06 23.90 38.47
C MET A 404 45.97 24.28 39.48
N PHE A 405 46.31 24.76 40.68
CA PHE A 405 45.30 25.18 41.66
C PHE A 405 44.44 26.34 41.14
N ASP A 406 45.04 27.31 40.45
CA ASP A 406 44.34 28.41 39.80
C ASP A 406 43.38 27.91 38.71
N SER A 407 43.78 26.92 37.91
CA SER A 407 42.92 26.32 36.86
C SER A 407 41.70 25.59 37.44
N LEU A 408 41.78 25.15 38.69
CA LEU A 408 40.67 24.54 39.43
C LEU A 408 39.83 25.60 40.15
N GLY A 409 40.16 26.90 40.07
CA GLY A 409 39.44 27.97 40.75
C GLY A 409 39.52 27.91 42.27
N LEU A 410 40.63 27.40 42.81
CA LEU A 410 40.89 27.34 44.24
C LEU A 410 41.64 28.61 44.68
N GLU A 411 41.06 29.36 45.61
CA GLU A 411 41.62 30.62 46.12
C GLU A 411 42.30 30.42 47.48
N GLY A 412 43.47 31.05 47.68
CA GLY A 412 44.20 31.01 48.94
C GLY A 412 45.64 31.50 48.83
N ALA A 413 46.46 31.24 49.86
CA ALA A 413 47.88 31.58 49.81
C ALA A 413 48.61 30.71 48.77
N PRO A 414 49.59 31.25 48.01
CA PRO A 414 50.30 30.49 46.99
C PRO A 414 51.10 29.35 47.63
N PHE A 415 51.03 28.18 47.02
CA PHE A 415 51.84 27.03 47.39
C PHE A 415 53.32 27.35 47.22
N LYS A 416 54.10 27.06 48.26
CA LYS A 416 55.54 27.29 48.27
C LYS A 416 56.25 26.09 48.87
N TYR A 417 56.82 25.25 48.01
CA TYR A 417 57.75 24.21 48.43
C TYR A 417 59.14 24.81 48.65
N GLU A 418 59.72 24.52 49.81
CA GLU A 418 61.10 24.83 50.17
C GLU A 418 61.91 23.54 50.26
N TRP A 419 63.17 23.59 49.79
CA TRP A 419 64.06 22.43 49.76
C TRP A 419 64.17 21.79 51.14
N ASN A 420 63.81 20.51 51.22
CA ASN A 420 63.97 19.71 52.42
C ASN A 420 65.26 18.88 52.33
N PRO A 421 66.33 19.24 53.06
CA PRO A 421 67.61 18.53 52.95
C PRO A 421 67.56 17.12 53.57
N ASP A 422 66.49 16.76 54.30
CA ASP A 422 66.33 15.43 54.91
C ASP A 422 65.90 14.35 53.89
N VAL A 423 65.54 14.75 52.66
CA VAL A 423 65.28 13.81 51.55
C VAL A 423 66.57 13.21 50.96
N LEU A 424 67.75 13.72 51.38
CA LEU A 424 69.04 13.16 50.96
C LEU A 424 69.28 11.79 51.61
N ILE A 425 69.74 10.84 50.79
CA ILE A 425 69.86 9.44 51.21
C ILE A 425 71.29 9.19 51.68
N GLU A 426 71.46 8.92 52.98
CA GLU A 426 72.76 8.61 53.58
C GLU A 426 73.03 7.08 53.56
N GLU A 427 73.64 6.57 52.50
CA GLU A 427 74.07 5.15 52.37
C GLU A 427 75.62 5.06 52.29
N GLU A 428 76.24 3.97 52.80
CA GLU A 428 77.70 3.75 52.69
C GLU A 428 78.10 3.47 51.23
N ILE A 429 78.92 4.35 50.64
CA ILE A 429 79.35 4.26 49.23
C ILE A 429 80.69 3.52 49.14
N THR A 430 80.71 2.37 48.46
CA THR A 430 81.93 1.56 48.25
C THR A 430 82.70 1.92 46.98
N SER A 431 82.03 2.41 45.92
CA SER A 431 82.67 2.96 44.71
C SER A 431 81.72 3.88 43.94
N LEU A 432 82.17 5.07 43.54
CA LEU A 432 81.34 6.06 42.84
C LEU A 432 81.41 5.86 41.31
N SER A 433 80.47 5.10 40.76
CA SER A 433 80.32 4.94 39.30
C SER A 433 79.24 5.86 38.73
N SER A 434 79.29 6.16 37.43
CA SER A 434 78.25 6.94 36.75
C SER A 434 76.85 6.31 36.88
N ASN A 435 76.77 4.98 36.91
CA ASN A 435 75.52 4.25 37.12
C ASN A 435 74.99 4.41 38.55
N TYR A 436 75.89 4.47 39.56
CA TYR A 436 75.50 4.72 40.94
C TYR A 436 74.90 6.13 41.11
N ILE A 437 75.55 7.14 40.53
CA ILE A 437 75.05 8.52 40.58
C ILE A 437 73.66 8.61 39.94
N MET A 438 73.43 7.93 38.81
CA MET A 438 72.11 7.95 38.17
C MET A 438 71.04 7.27 39.03
N ASN A 439 71.34 6.08 39.58
CA ASN A 439 70.42 5.38 40.49
C ASN A 439 70.13 6.20 41.75
N TYR A 440 71.12 6.92 42.28
CA TYR A 440 70.94 7.81 43.42
C TYR A 440 70.03 8.99 43.07
N LEU A 441 70.22 9.62 41.91
CA LEU A 441 69.36 10.70 41.43
C LEU A 441 67.93 10.22 41.22
N ASP A 442 67.72 9.02 40.68
CA ASP A 442 66.39 8.44 40.50
C ASP A 442 65.70 8.15 41.85
N LYS A 443 66.44 7.61 42.83
CA LYS A 443 65.93 7.42 44.20
C LYS A 443 65.60 8.77 44.86
N LEU A 444 66.50 9.73 44.77
CA LEU A 444 66.33 11.07 45.33
C LEU A 444 65.13 11.78 44.69
N LYS A 445 64.91 11.60 43.39
CA LYS A 445 63.75 12.18 42.70
C LYS A 445 62.46 11.68 43.32
N ARG A 446 62.35 10.38 43.59
CA ARG A 446 61.16 9.79 44.21
C ARG A 446 60.90 10.30 45.63
N GLU A 447 61.94 10.49 46.43
CA GLU A 447 61.80 11.08 47.77
C GLU A 447 61.34 12.54 47.71
N ILE A 448 61.87 13.32 46.76
CA ILE A 448 61.43 14.70 46.50
C ILE A 448 59.98 14.74 46.00
N GLU A 449 59.61 13.86 45.05
CA GLU A 449 58.24 13.72 44.52
C GLU A 449 57.23 13.42 45.64
N SER A 450 57.60 12.52 46.55
CA SER A 450 56.78 12.14 47.71
C SER A 450 56.60 13.31 48.68
N ASP A 451 57.68 14.03 49.01
CA ASP A 451 57.64 15.18 49.93
C ASP A 451 56.85 16.37 49.34
N ILE A 452 57.01 16.66 48.05
CA ILE A 452 56.22 17.69 47.34
C ILE A 452 54.74 17.31 47.35
N SER A 453 54.42 16.07 46.97
CA SER A 453 53.03 15.60 46.91
C SER A 453 52.36 15.68 48.28
N SER A 454 53.06 15.27 49.35
CA SER A 454 52.52 15.37 50.71
C SER A 454 52.23 16.82 51.12
N LYS A 455 53.16 17.74 50.87
CA LYS A 455 53.00 19.16 51.24
C LYS A 455 51.95 19.87 50.39
N ALA A 456 51.84 19.56 49.10
CA ALA A 456 50.82 20.13 48.23
C ALA A 456 49.40 19.63 48.59
N MET A 457 49.27 18.36 48.96
CA MET A 457 48.00 17.79 49.45
C MET A 457 47.61 18.31 50.84
N GLU A 458 48.57 18.66 51.69
CA GLU A 458 48.30 19.36 52.94
C GLU A 458 47.87 20.81 52.68
N HIS A 459 48.51 21.50 51.74
CA HIS A 459 48.17 22.86 51.32
C HIS A 459 46.75 22.96 50.74
N LEU A 460 46.31 21.97 49.96
CA LEU A 460 44.95 21.89 49.41
C LEU A 460 43.86 22.02 50.48
N LYS A 461 44.10 21.55 51.71
CA LYS A 461 43.12 21.64 52.81
C LYS A 461 42.86 23.07 53.28
N GLY A 462 43.75 24.01 52.94
CA GLY A 462 43.64 25.43 53.30
C GLY A 462 43.17 26.34 52.16
N LEU A 463 42.78 25.77 51.01
CA LEU A 463 42.26 26.51 49.86
C LEU A 463 40.72 26.47 49.85
N GLU A 464 40.09 27.56 49.43
CA GLU A 464 38.62 27.68 49.33
C GLU A 464 38.19 27.74 47.86
N ALA A 465 37.01 27.20 47.54
CA ALA A 465 36.45 27.29 46.19
C ALA A 465 35.94 28.72 45.92
N GLY A 466 36.42 29.35 44.84
CA GLY A 466 35.85 30.61 44.35
C GLY A 466 34.38 30.43 43.93
N GLY A 467 33.56 31.48 43.98
CA GLY A 467 32.11 31.36 43.75
C GLY A 467 31.75 30.96 42.30
N TRP A 468 31.23 29.74 42.13
CA TRP A 468 30.67 29.23 40.87
C TRP A 468 29.14 29.24 40.94
N ASP A 469 28.48 29.93 39.99
CA ASP A 469 27.02 29.93 39.86
C ASP A 469 26.60 28.68 39.06
N GLN A 470 25.82 27.80 39.68
CA GLN A 470 25.25 26.60 39.04
C GLN A 470 24.15 27.02 38.06
N LYS A 471 24.33 26.76 36.76
CA LYS A 471 23.21 26.64 35.83
C LYS A 471 23.48 25.65 34.69
N ASP A 472 22.42 24.89 34.44
CA ASP A 472 22.09 23.98 33.34
C ASP A 472 22.69 22.57 33.32
N SER A 473 21.79 21.62 33.04
CA SER A 473 21.97 20.19 33.05
C SER A 473 22.88 19.73 31.91
N ASP A 474 23.95 19.04 32.28
CA ASP A 474 25.03 18.47 31.43
C ASP A 474 24.52 17.64 30.22
N ASP A 475 23.33 17.05 30.33
CA ASP A 475 22.72 16.26 29.27
C ASP A 475 22.28 17.12 28.07
N HIS A 476 21.86 18.38 28.29
CA HIS A 476 21.43 19.29 27.21
C HIS A 476 22.62 19.78 26.39
N LEU A 477 23.73 20.15 27.05
CA LEU A 477 24.95 20.60 26.37
C LEU A 477 25.59 19.49 25.53
N THR A 478 25.53 18.24 26.00
CA THR A 478 26.08 17.10 25.27
C THR A 478 25.29 16.81 23.99
N GLU A 479 23.95 16.85 24.06
CA GLU A 479 23.10 16.65 22.89
C GLU A 479 23.22 17.83 21.90
N GLU A 480 23.30 19.06 22.40
CA GLU A 480 23.49 20.25 21.56
C GLU A 480 24.84 20.22 20.81
N ILE A 481 25.93 19.81 21.46
CA ILE A 481 27.23 19.59 20.80
C ILE A 481 27.13 18.52 19.71
N ARG A 482 26.42 17.42 19.96
CA ARG A 482 26.22 16.35 18.97
C ARG A 482 25.45 16.85 17.74
N LEU A 483 24.39 17.62 17.95
CA LEU A 483 23.57 18.19 16.87
C LEU A 483 24.37 19.20 16.02
N TYR A 484 25.10 20.13 16.65
CA TYR A 484 25.97 21.07 15.91
C TYR A 484 27.14 20.37 15.20
N THR A 485 27.68 19.28 15.76
CA THR A 485 28.73 18.49 15.11
C THR A 485 28.19 17.85 13.83
N SER A 486 27.00 17.24 13.92
CA SER A 486 26.32 16.63 12.76
C SER A 486 26.00 17.68 11.69
N LEU A 487 25.56 18.88 12.09
CA LEU A 487 25.30 19.99 11.16
C LEU A 487 26.58 20.45 10.45
N GLY A 488 27.70 20.52 11.17
CA GLY A 488 29.00 20.86 10.58
C GLY A 488 29.47 19.85 9.54
N GLU A 489 29.24 18.55 9.78
CA GLU A 489 29.54 17.48 8.84
C GLU A 489 28.68 17.56 7.57
N VAL A 490 27.36 17.77 7.73
CA VAL A 490 26.43 17.96 6.59
C VAL A 490 26.83 19.15 5.73
N LEU A 491 27.14 20.30 6.33
CA LEU A 491 27.57 21.49 5.61
C LEU A 491 28.90 21.27 4.87
N ALA A 492 29.83 20.52 5.45
CA ALA A 492 31.10 20.19 4.80
C ALA A 492 30.92 19.27 3.59
N LEU A 493 30.02 18.29 3.66
CA LEU A 493 29.68 17.42 2.53
C LEU A 493 28.95 18.19 1.41
N LYS A 494 28.04 19.10 1.78
CA LYS A 494 27.33 19.97 0.84
C LYS A 494 28.30 20.89 0.09
N GLU A 495 29.19 21.58 0.82
CA GLU A 495 30.25 22.41 0.24
C GLU A 495 31.15 21.59 -0.69
N SER A 496 31.47 20.34 -0.32
CA SER A 496 32.32 19.45 -1.13
C SER A 496 31.70 19.08 -2.48
N LEU A 497 30.37 18.91 -2.54
CA LEU A 497 29.63 18.67 -3.80
C LEU A 497 29.49 19.93 -4.63
N GLU A 498 29.08 21.05 -4.01
CA GLU A 498 28.90 22.33 -4.71
C GLU A 498 30.20 22.88 -5.32
N THR A 499 31.35 22.53 -4.72
CA THR A 499 32.68 22.97 -5.17
C THR A 499 33.45 21.91 -5.97
N ASP A 500 32.84 20.75 -6.25
CA ASP A 500 33.49 19.59 -6.88
C ASP A 500 34.75 19.08 -6.14
N ASN A 501 34.97 19.47 -4.88
CA ASN A 501 36.16 19.13 -4.11
C ASN A 501 36.35 17.62 -3.96
N TYR A 502 35.25 16.85 -3.88
CA TYR A 502 35.29 15.39 -3.80
C TYR A 502 36.00 14.73 -5.00
N ARG A 503 36.06 15.40 -6.15
CA ARG A 503 36.75 14.89 -7.36
C ARG A 503 38.27 14.84 -7.21
N HIS A 504 38.84 15.49 -6.19
CA HIS A 504 40.27 15.50 -5.89
C HIS A 504 40.74 14.38 -4.94
N PHE A 505 39.85 13.51 -4.46
CA PHE A 505 40.27 12.37 -3.65
C PHE A 505 41.14 11.40 -4.43
N TYR A 506 42.18 10.88 -3.77
CA TYR A 506 43.01 9.83 -4.33
C TYR A 506 42.32 8.47 -4.18
N ILE A 507 42.14 7.76 -5.30
CA ILE A 507 41.60 6.38 -5.31
C ILE A 507 42.53 5.47 -6.12
N HIS A 508 42.78 4.26 -5.61
CA HIS A 508 43.43 3.19 -6.37
C HIS A 508 42.37 2.48 -7.20
N LEU A 509 42.06 3.02 -8.39
CA LEU A 509 41.01 2.48 -9.26
C LEU A 509 41.25 1.01 -9.62
N ASP A 510 42.51 0.62 -9.82
CA ASP A 510 42.89 -0.77 -10.14
C ASP A 510 42.47 -1.78 -9.04
N ASP A 511 42.61 -1.41 -7.77
CA ASP A 511 42.24 -2.24 -6.62
C ASP A 511 40.70 -2.40 -6.51
N GLU A 512 39.95 -1.34 -6.81
CA GLU A 512 38.48 -1.39 -6.83
C GLU A 512 37.94 -2.16 -8.05
N MET A 513 38.62 -2.06 -9.20
CA MET A 513 38.30 -2.83 -10.41
C MET A 513 38.57 -4.33 -10.27
N GLU A 514 39.53 -4.75 -9.44
CA GLU A 514 39.73 -6.17 -9.09
C GLU A 514 38.57 -6.73 -8.27
N ARG A 515 37.94 -5.94 -7.39
CA ARG A 515 36.77 -6.36 -6.61
C ARG A 515 35.54 -6.62 -7.48
N LEU A 516 35.35 -5.85 -8.55
CA LEU A 516 34.26 -6.08 -9.52
C LEU A 516 34.42 -7.36 -10.34
N LYS A 517 35.63 -7.92 -10.44
CA LYS A 517 35.88 -9.22 -11.10
C LYS A 517 35.55 -10.42 -10.22
N LEU A 518 35.39 -10.21 -8.91
CA LEU A 518 35.15 -11.24 -7.91
C LEU A 518 33.64 -11.35 -7.63
N THR A 519 32.84 -11.61 -8.66
CA THR A 519 31.46 -12.08 -8.43
C THR A 519 31.52 -13.52 -7.93
N GLU A 520 31.06 -13.76 -6.71
CA GLU A 520 31.11 -15.09 -6.08
C GLU A 520 29.79 -15.83 -6.30
N PRO A 521 29.80 -17.00 -6.98
CA PRO A 521 28.63 -17.86 -7.03
C PRO A 521 28.38 -18.45 -5.63
N ILE A 522 27.19 -18.22 -5.08
CA ILE A 522 26.78 -18.87 -3.84
C ILE A 522 26.23 -20.26 -4.18
N SER A 523 26.86 -21.32 -3.67
CA SER A 523 26.26 -22.66 -3.75
C SER A 523 25.11 -22.77 -2.77
N HIS A 524 23.88 -22.83 -3.26
CA HIS A 524 22.73 -23.22 -2.45
C HIS A 524 22.33 -24.64 -2.82
N ASP A 525 22.38 -25.55 -1.84
CA ASP A 525 21.96 -26.93 -2.03
C ASP A 525 20.44 -26.92 -2.20
N PHE A 526 19.96 -27.20 -3.42
CA PHE A 526 18.55 -27.40 -3.70
C PHE A 526 18.16 -28.76 -3.11
N GLY A 527 18.01 -28.81 -1.78
CA GLY A 527 17.43 -29.98 -1.13
C GLY A 527 16.08 -30.26 -1.77
N GLU A 528 15.93 -31.48 -2.29
CA GLU A 528 14.66 -32.07 -2.71
C GLU A 528 13.68 -32.05 -1.53
N ALA A 529 13.06 -30.91 -1.34
CA ALA A 529 11.83 -30.80 -0.57
C ALA A 529 10.74 -30.64 -1.62
N GLU A 530 10.15 -31.77 -2.01
CA GLU A 530 8.78 -31.74 -2.49
C GLU A 530 7.98 -30.91 -1.47
N PRO A 531 7.23 -29.89 -1.89
CA PRO A 531 6.20 -29.38 -1.03
C PRO A 531 5.13 -30.48 -0.93
N GLU A 532 5.29 -31.40 0.01
CA GLU A 532 4.16 -32.00 0.71
C GLU A 532 3.49 -30.87 1.50
N LYS A 533 2.80 -29.99 0.78
CA LYS A 533 1.54 -29.44 1.26
C LYS A 533 0.50 -30.19 0.47
N THR A 534 -0.04 -31.21 1.12
CA THR A 534 -1.41 -31.66 0.93
C THR A 534 -2.28 -30.40 0.92
N TYR A 535 -2.46 -29.80 -0.26
CA TYR A 535 -3.77 -29.28 -0.59
C TYR A 535 -4.63 -30.52 -0.47
N SER A 536 -5.46 -30.58 0.58
CA SER A 536 -6.61 -31.43 0.47
C SER A 536 -7.24 -31.04 -0.87
N SER A 537 -7.35 -32.01 -1.76
CA SER A 537 -8.40 -32.01 -2.75
C SER A 537 -9.72 -32.13 -1.99
N ASP A 538 -10.02 -31.13 -1.16
CA ASP A 538 -11.37 -30.69 -0.98
C ASP A 538 -11.54 -29.69 -2.14
N SER A 539 -11.54 -30.15 -3.40
CA SER A 539 -12.83 -30.55 -3.96
C SER A 539 -13.81 -30.97 -2.87
N ASP A 540 -14.35 -29.97 -2.17
CA ASP A 540 -15.80 -29.88 -2.16
C ASP A 540 -16.20 -29.86 -3.64
N GLY A 541 -16.19 -31.06 -4.26
CA GLY A 541 -17.21 -31.40 -5.24
C GLY A 541 -18.54 -30.98 -4.61
N PRO A 542 -19.50 -30.56 -5.44
CA PRO A 542 -20.75 -30.00 -4.92
C PRO A 542 -21.18 -30.86 -3.74
N ALA A 543 -21.23 -30.29 -2.53
CA ALA A 543 -21.78 -30.98 -1.38
C ALA A 543 -23.03 -31.65 -1.91
N GLU A 544 -23.11 -33.00 -1.89
CA GLU A 544 -24.14 -33.75 -2.61
C GLU A 544 -25.47 -33.03 -2.39
N VAL A 545 -25.91 -32.34 -3.44
CA VAL A 545 -27.07 -31.47 -3.37
C VAL A 545 -28.24 -32.43 -3.50
N GLU A 546 -29.06 -32.55 -2.47
CA GLU A 546 -30.36 -33.20 -2.60
C GLU A 546 -31.10 -32.51 -3.76
N GLU A 547 -31.42 -33.29 -4.81
CA GLU A 547 -32.20 -32.81 -5.94
C GLU A 547 -33.51 -32.22 -5.42
N MET A 548 -33.86 -31.01 -5.87
CA MET A 548 -35.11 -30.37 -5.46
C MET A 548 -36.30 -31.16 -6.04
N ASP A 549 -36.95 -31.99 -5.22
CA ASP A 549 -38.03 -32.88 -5.65
C ASP A 549 -39.37 -32.14 -5.80
N THR A 550 -39.40 -31.17 -6.71
CA THR A 550 -40.64 -30.52 -7.14
C THR A 550 -41.70 -31.51 -7.67
N PRO A 551 -41.34 -32.67 -8.30
CA PRO A 551 -42.28 -33.74 -8.57
C PRO A 551 -42.96 -34.34 -7.33
N TYR A 552 -42.27 -34.52 -6.20
CA TYR A 552 -42.89 -34.94 -4.94
C TYR A 552 -43.94 -33.97 -4.47
N PHE A 553 -43.64 -32.67 -4.41
CA PHE A 553 -44.63 -31.67 -3.98
C PHE A 553 -45.82 -31.59 -4.93
N THR A 554 -45.60 -31.78 -6.23
CA THR A 554 -46.69 -31.86 -7.22
C THR A 554 -47.56 -33.11 -6.98
N ARG A 555 -46.95 -34.26 -6.69
CA ARG A 555 -47.67 -35.50 -6.31
C ARG A 555 -48.41 -35.34 -4.98
N LEU A 556 -47.79 -34.69 -4.00
CA LEU A 556 -48.35 -34.42 -2.67
C LEU A 556 -49.59 -33.53 -2.77
N ALA A 557 -49.51 -32.42 -3.53
CA ALA A 557 -50.67 -31.55 -3.80
C ALA A 557 -51.82 -32.33 -4.48
N GLY A 558 -51.50 -33.17 -5.46
CA GLY A 558 -52.48 -34.04 -6.12
C GLY A 558 -53.14 -35.05 -5.19
N MET A 559 -52.43 -35.56 -4.17
CA MET A 559 -53.04 -36.43 -3.15
C MET A 559 -54.00 -35.70 -2.23
N LEU A 560 -53.78 -34.40 -1.99
CA LEU A 560 -54.64 -33.59 -1.13
C LEU A 560 -55.95 -33.17 -1.79
N GLU A 561 -56.11 -33.35 -3.11
CA GLU A 561 -57.28 -32.94 -3.88
C GLU A 561 -58.60 -33.57 -3.40
N ASP A 562 -58.54 -34.80 -2.89
CA ASP A 562 -59.69 -35.52 -2.32
C ASP A 562 -59.86 -35.32 -0.80
N HIS A 563 -59.07 -34.44 -0.16
CA HIS A 563 -59.06 -34.23 1.29
C HIS A 563 -59.37 -32.77 1.71
N PRO A 564 -60.67 -32.38 1.82
CA PRO A 564 -61.09 -30.99 2.09
C PRO A 564 -60.55 -30.38 3.39
N ARG A 565 -60.15 -31.22 4.36
CA ARG A 565 -59.56 -30.79 5.64
C ARG A 565 -58.16 -30.17 5.48
N TYR A 566 -57.44 -30.54 4.43
CA TYR A 566 -56.07 -30.13 4.18
C TYR A 566 -55.96 -29.19 2.96
N GLU A 567 -57.09 -28.59 2.55
CA GLU A 567 -57.17 -27.71 1.38
C GLU A 567 -56.24 -26.48 1.52
N ASP A 568 -56.05 -25.97 2.74
CA ASP A 568 -55.11 -24.86 3.00
C ASP A 568 -53.66 -25.26 2.68
N PHE A 569 -53.25 -26.48 3.06
CA PHE A 569 -51.92 -27.00 2.74
C PHE A 569 -51.74 -27.19 1.23
N ARG A 570 -52.77 -27.73 0.55
CA ARG A 570 -52.77 -27.91 -0.90
C ARG A 570 -52.61 -26.58 -1.62
N THR A 571 -53.45 -25.60 -1.28
CA THR A 571 -53.44 -24.28 -1.91
C THR A 571 -52.08 -23.62 -1.75
N ILE A 572 -51.50 -23.65 -0.55
CA ILE A 572 -50.16 -23.08 -0.29
C ILE A 572 -49.07 -23.80 -1.09
N ILE A 573 -49.12 -25.13 -1.20
CA ILE A 573 -48.15 -25.91 -1.99
C ILE A 573 -48.27 -25.58 -3.48
N GLU A 574 -49.49 -25.52 -4.02
CA GLU A 574 -49.74 -25.18 -5.43
C GLU A 574 -49.28 -23.76 -5.79
N ASP A 575 -49.58 -22.78 -4.93
CA ASP A 575 -49.20 -21.37 -5.13
C ASP A 575 -47.66 -21.20 -5.15
N LYS A 576 -46.95 -21.88 -4.24
CA LYS A 576 -45.47 -21.87 -4.20
C LYS A 576 -44.85 -22.58 -5.41
N LEU A 577 -45.43 -23.71 -5.84
CA LEU A 577 -44.99 -24.41 -7.05
C LEU A 577 -45.18 -23.56 -8.32
N GLU A 578 -46.26 -22.78 -8.39
CA GLU A 578 -46.49 -21.84 -9.49
C GLU A 578 -45.48 -20.68 -9.46
N ARG A 579 -45.17 -20.12 -8.29
CA ARG A 579 -44.12 -19.10 -8.13
C ARG A 579 -42.74 -19.59 -8.53
N ILE A 580 -42.37 -20.82 -8.17
CA ILE A 580 -41.12 -21.47 -8.61
C ILE A 580 -41.06 -21.60 -10.13
N ARG A 581 -42.19 -21.92 -10.78
CA ARG A 581 -42.27 -22.08 -12.24
C ARG A 581 -42.23 -20.76 -13.00
N ASN A 582 -42.80 -19.69 -12.44
CA ASN A 582 -42.99 -18.41 -13.11
C ASN A 582 -41.94 -17.33 -12.73
N GLY A 583 -41.08 -17.58 -11.73
CA GLY A 583 -40.14 -16.59 -11.22
C GLY A 583 -39.03 -16.23 -12.21
N GLN A 584 -38.99 -14.98 -12.66
CA GLN A 584 -37.84 -14.42 -13.38
C GLN A 584 -36.69 -14.16 -12.40
N VAL A 585 -35.47 -14.56 -12.77
CA VAL A 585 -34.27 -14.38 -11.95
C VAL A 585 -33.49 -13.14 -12.42
N ASN A 586 -33.15 -12.25 -11.49
CA ASN A 586 -32.38 -11.04 -11.78
C ASN A 586 -30.87 -11.33 -11.71
N ILE A 587 -30.22 -11.28 -12.86
CA ILE A 587 -28.78 -11.49 -13.02
C ILE A 587 -28.10 -10.15 -13.31
N SER A 588 -27.22 -9.70 -12.41
CA SER A 588 -26.42 -8.49 -12.67
C SER A 588 -25.01 -8.86 -13.12
N VAL A 589 -24.54 -8.17 -14.17
CA VAL A 589 -23.21 -8.38 -14.75
C VAL A 589 -22.30 -7.20 -14.40
N PHE A 590 -21.27 -7.46 -13.61
CA PHE A 590 -20.26 -6.49 -13.17
C PHE A 590 -18.87 -6.84 -13.73
N GLY A 591 -17.94 -5.88 -13.75
CA GLY A 591 -16.60 -6.08 -14.30
C GLY A 591 -15.92 -4.77 -14.69
N GLY A 592 -14.59 -4.76 -14.77
CA GLY A 592 -13.79 -3.61 -15.21
C GLY A 592 -14.22 -3.04 -16.57
N PHE A 593 -13.80 -1.80 -16.87
CA PHE A 593 -14.02 -1.23 -18.20
C PHE A 593 -13.31 -2.09 -19.25
N SER A 594 -13.95 -2.38 -20.38
CA SER A 594 -13.41 -3.29 -21.42
C SER A 594 -13.19 -4.76 -21.01
N ALA A 595 -13.75 -5.24 -19.89
CA ALA A 595 -13.72 -6.66 -19.53
C ALA A 595 -14.54 -7.58 -20.47
N GLY A 596 -15.27 -6.99 -21.42
CA GLY A 596 -16.13 -7.70 -22.36
C GLY A 596 -17.49 -8.11 -21.81
N LYS A 597 -18.05 -7.34 -20.86
CA LYS A 597 -19.40 -7.56 -20.27
C LYS A 597 -20.49 -7.62 -21.34
N THR A 598 -20.64 -6.56 -22.13
CA THR A 598 -21.65 -6.48 -23.19
C THR A 598 -21.43 -7.57 -24.26
N THR A 599 -20.17 -7.91 -24.58
CA THR A 599 -19.85 -9.04 -25.46
C THR A 599 -20.31 -10.37 -24.87
N PHE A 600 -20.11 -10.58 -23.57
CA PHE A 600 -20.57 -11.75 -22.84
C PHE A 600 -22.10 -11.83 -22.77
N ILE A 601 -22.79 -10.71 -22.53
CA ILE A 601 -24.26 -10.63 -22.54
C ILE A 601 -24.82 -10.96 -23.93
N ASN A 602 -24.24 -10.39 -25.00
CA ASN A 602 -24.61 -10.73 -26.37
C ASN A 602 -24.42 -12.24 -26.66
N ALA A 603 -23.31 -12.83 -26.19
CA ALA A 603 -23.06 -14.26 -26.34
C ALA A 603 -24.10 -15.11 -25.56
N LEU A 604 -24.52 -14.68 -24.36
CA LEU A 604 -25.56 -15.36 -23.59
C LEU A 604 -26.91 -15.37 -24.32
N MET A 605 -27.28 -14.23 -24.91
CA MET A 605 -28.48 -14.07 -25.73
C MET A 605 -28.39 -14.79 -27.09
N GLY A 606 -27.19 -15.14 -27.55
CA GLY A 606 -26.94 -15.82 -28.82
C GLY A 606 -26.94 -14.90 -30.05
N GLU A 607 -27.03 -13.58 -29.86
CA GLU A 607 -26.98 -12.59 -30.95
C GLU A 607 -26.32 -11.28 -30.49
N ALA A 608 -25.55 -10.65 -31.39
CA ALA A 608 -24.87 -9.39 -31.13
C ALA A 608 -25.79 -8.19 -31.35
N ARG A 609 -26.63 -7.85 -30.36
CA ARG A 609 -27.55 -6.71 -30.43
C ARG A 609 -27.09 -5.46 -29.70
N LEU A 610 -26.35 -5.61 -28.61
CA LEU A 610 -25.85 -4.49 -27.82
C LEU A 610 -24.48 -4.06 -28.35
N THR A 611 -24.21 -2.76 -28.34
CA THR A 611 -22.88 -2.23 -28.67
C THR A 611 -22.23 -1.59 -27.45
N THR A 612 -20.90 -1.55 -27.44
CA THR A 612 -20.12 -0.97 -26.34
C THR A 612 -19.69 0.45 -26.68
N SER A 613 -20.01 1.42 -25.81
CA SER A 613 -19.36 2.74 -25.84
C SER A 613 -17.99 2.67 -25.14
N PRO A 614 -16.92 3.21 -25.74
CA PRO A 614 -15.58 3.25 -25.14
C PRO A 614 -15.41 4.38 -24.12
N ASN A 615 -16.42 5.23 -23.89
CA ASN A 615 -16.29 6.41 -23.03
C ASN A 615 -16.89 6.18 -21.62
N PRO A 616 -16.15 6.47 -20.53
CA PRO A 616 -16.64 6.28 -19.16
C PRO A 616 -17.85 7.17 -18.79
N THR A 617 -17.96 8.35 -19.40
CA THR A 617 -18.96 9.39 -19.06
C THR A 617 -20.36 9.11 -19.60
N THR A 618 -20.50 8.07 -20.42
CA THR A 618 -21.72 7.68 -21.16
C THR A 618 -22.27 6.32 -20.72
N ALA A 619 -21.75 5.76 -19.62
CA ALA A 619 -22.20 4.47 -19.11
C ALA A 619 -23.65 4.56 -18.60
N THR A 620 -24.59 4.10 -19.42
CA THR A 620 -26.01 3.94 -19.08
C THR A 620 -26.26 2.56 -18.48
N ILE A 621 -26.95 2.49 -17.34
CA ILE A 621 -27.42 1.22 -16.78
C ILE A 621 -28.46 0.63 -17.74
N THR A 622 -28.25 -0.59 -18.20
CA THR A 622 -29.15 -1.25 -19.16
C THR A 622 -29.74 -2.51 -18.53
N GLU A 623 -31.05 -2.56 -18.45
CA GLU A 623 -31.81 -3.74 -18.00
C GLU A 623 -32.47 -4.41 -19.21
N ILE A 624 -32.35 -5.72 -19.30
CA ILE A 624 -32.77 -6.52 -20.46
C ILE A 624 -33.67 -7.64 -19.94
N ALA A 625 -34.93 -7.64 -20.35
CA ALA A 625 -35.90 -8.67 -19.96
C ALA A 625 -36.94 -8.86 -21.08
N ASP A 626 -37.75 -9.91 -20.98
CA ASP A 626 -38.99 -10.01 -21.75
C ASP A 626 -40.14 -9.38 -20.94
N GLY A 627 -40.54 -8.15 -21.30
CA GLY A 627 -41.39 -7.30 -20.44
C GLY A 627 -42.35 -6.34 -21.14
N GLY A 628 -42.52 -6.46 -22.46
CA GLY A 628 -43.43 -5.58 -23.23
C GLY A 628 -42.72 -4.51 -24.06
N GLU A 629 -42.87 -3.23 -23.72
CA GLU A 629 -42.30 -2.10 -24.48
C GLU A 629 -40.99 -1.59 -23.88
N SER A 630 -39.99 -1.33 -24.75
CA SER A 630 -38.73 -0.71 -24.34
C SER A 630 -38.93 0.75 -23.95
N HIS A 631 -38.26 1.18 -22.89
CA HIS A 631 -38.39 2.54 -22.37
C HIS A 631 -37.11 3.04 -21.71
N ALA A 632 -36.96 4.36 -21.63
CA ALA A 632 -35.77 5.01 -21.10
C ALA A 632 -36.15 6.02 -20.02
N LEU A 633 -35.57 5.86 -18.84
CA LEU A 633 -35.62 6.86 -17.78
C LEU A 633 -34.56 7.93 -18.06
N TYR A 634 -34.99 9.16 -18.28
CA TYR A 634 -34.10 10.29 -18.52
C TYR A 634 -33.58 10.87 -17.20
N LYS A 635 -32.33 11.34 -17.21
CA LYS A 635 -31.72 12.06 -16.08
C LYS A 635 -32.52 13.31 -15.73
N THR A 636 -32.47 13.71 -14.47
CA THR A 636 -33.05 14.97 -14.01
C THR A 636 -32.17 16.15 -14.42
N GLU A 637 -32.72 17.36 -14.37
CA GLU A 637 -31.92 18.57 -14.60
C GLU A 637 -30.82 18.74 -13.54
N GLU A 638 -31.09 18.33 -12.29
CA GLU A 638 -30.14 18.36 -11.19
C GLU A 638 -28.93 17.44 -11.45
N ASP A 639 -29.16 16.22 -11.96
CA ASP A 639 -28.08 15.29 -12.32
C ASP A 639 -27.12 15.90 -13.35
N LEU A 640 -27.67 16.59 -14.36
CA LEU A 640 -26.87 17.23 -15.41
C LEU A 640 -26.14 18.48 -14.88
N VAL A 641 -26.74 19.26 -14.00
CA VAL A 641 -26.10 20.42 -13.36
C VAL A 641 -24.94 19.98 -12.47
N GLN A 642 -25.13 18.96 -11.63
CA GLN A 642 -24.06 18.40 -10.81
C GLN A 642 -22.91 17.90 -11.68
N SER A 643 -23.26 17.25 -12.80
CA SER A 643 -22.30 16.77 -13.78
C SER A 643 -21.45 17.89 -14.38
N LEU A 644 -22.12 18.97 -14.80
CA LEU A 644 -21.48 20.14 -15.39
C LEU A 644 -20.69 20.94 -14.36
N ALA A 645 -21.13 21.00 -13.11
CA ALA A 645 -20.41 21.67 -12.05
C ALA A 645 -19.04 21.03 -11.82
N VAL A 646 -18.96 19.70 -11.84
CA VAL A 646 -17.70 18.96 -11.76
C VAL A 646 -16.83 19.21 -12.98
N ILE A 647 -17.38 19.05 -14.19
CA ILE A 647 -16.61 19.14 -15.44
C ILE A 647 -16.08 20.56 -15.68
N THR A 648 -16.89 21.57 -15.36
CA THR A 648 -16.55 22.98 -15.62
C THR A 648 -15.87 23.65 -14.43
N ASN A 649 -15.92 23.04 -13.24
CA ASN A 649 -15.56 23.63 -11.95
C ASN A 649 -16.27 24.99 -11.72
N ARG A 650 -17.58 25.02 -11.96
CA ARG A 650 -18.43 26.22 -11.80
C ARG A 650 -19.73 25.86 -11.11
N GLU A 651 -20.30 26.84 -10.43
CA GLU A 651 -21.66 26.74 -9.90
C GLU A 651 -22.68 27.26 -10.92
N GLY A 652 -23.85 26.66 -10.93
CA GLY A 652 -25.00 27.04 -11.76
C GLY A 652 -26.26 26.35 -11.23
N GLU A 653 -27.42 26.95 -11.48
CA GLU A 653 -28.71 26.40 -11.03
C GLU A 653 -29.41 25.59 -12.15
N SER A 654 -29.00 25.81 -13.41
CA SER A 654 -29.54 25.14 -14.58
C SER A 654 -28.45 24.81 -15.61
N VAL A 655 -28.71 23.85 -16.51
CA VAL A 655 -27.78 23.53 -17.60
C VAL A 655 -27.53 24.74 -18.52
N ASP A 656 -28.54 25.60 -18.69
CA ASP A 656 -28.47 26.83 -19.48
C ASP A 656 -27.36 27.79 -18.99
N ASP A 657 -27.04 27.79 -17.70
CA ASP A 657 -25.98 28.65 -17.10
C ASP A 657 -24.57 28.26 -17.58
N PHE A 658 -24.38 27.00 -17.95
CA PHE A 658 -23.10 26.46 -18.38
C PHE A 658 -22.89 26.60 -19.91
N LEU A 659 -23.96 26.64 -20.72
CA LEU A 659 -23.88 26.70 -22.19
C LEU A 659 -22.96 27.82 -22.74
N PRO A 660 -22.99 29.07 -22.23
CA PRO A 660 -22.09 30.12 -22.70
C PRO A 660 -20.62 29.79 -22.45
N TRP A 661 -20.33 29.13 -21.32
CA TRP A 661 -18.98 28.71 -20.96
C TRP A 661 -18.53 27.54 -21.83
N ILE A 662 -19.38 26.53 -22.03
CA ILE A 662 -19.11 25.35 -22.87
C ILE A 662 -18.73 25.79 -24.28
N ARG A 663 -19.54 26.66 -24.91
CA ARG A 663 -19.27 27.19 -26.26
C ARG A 663 -17.92 27.87 -26.40
N LYS A 664 -17.44 28.53 -25.33
CA LYS A 664 -16.20 29.31 -25.34
C LYS A 664 -14.96 28.50 -24.90
N ASN A 665 -15.12 27.57 -23.97
CA ASN A 665 -14.01 26.93 -23.25
C ASN A 665 -13.98 25.41 -23.39
N LYS A 666 -14.86 24.76 -24.18
CA LYS A 666 -14.86 23.29 -24.34
C LYS A 666 -13.52 22.68 -24.74
N LYS A 667 -12.69 23.43 -25.48
CA LYS A 667 -11.35 22.97 -25.89
C LYS A 667 -10.32 22.94 -24.75
N ALA A 668 -10.63 23.55 -23.61
CA ALA A 668 -9.77 23.61 -22.43
C ALA A 668 -10.13 22.53 -21.38
N VAL A 669 -11.16 21.72 -21.64
CA VAL A 669 -11.59 20.61 -20.78
C VAL A 669 -10.87 19.33 -21.22
N LYS A 670 -10.62 18.40 -20.28
CA LYS A 670 -10.07 17.07 -20.58
C LYS A 670 -10.87 16.39 -21.71
N GLU A 671 -10.16 15.77 -22.64
CA GLU A 671 -10.75 15.21 -23.87
C GLU A 671 -11.87 14.17 -23.60
N ALA A 672 -11.75 13.42 -22.50
CA ALA A 672 -12.77 12.46 -22.04
C ALA A 672 -14.16 13.08 -21.80
N TYR A 673 -14.26 14.37 -21.44
CA TYR A 673 -15.55 15.04 -21.19
C TYR A 673 -16.08 15.77 -22.44
N ILE A 674 -15.32 15.84 -23.53
CA ILE A 674 -15.75 16.53 -24.75
C ILE A 674 -17.03 15.91 -25.35
N PRO A 675 -17.20 14.58 -25.44
CA PRO A 675 -18.45 13.98 -25.90
C PRO A 675 -19.65 14.41 -25.05
N PHE A 676 -19.50 14.44 -23.72
CA PHE A 676 -20.54 14.92 -22.81
C PHE A 676 -20.93 16.38 -23.08
N LEU A 677 -19.94 17.26 -23.21
CA LEU A 677 -20.19 18.67 -23.48
C LEU A 677 -20.80 18.92 -24.87
N ASN A 678 -20.41 18.14 -25.89
CA ASN A 678 -21.00 18.21 -27.23
C ASN A 678 -22.45 17.72 -27.21
N GLY A 679 -22.76 16.65 -26.47
CA GLY A 679 -24.12 16.16 -26.29
C GLY A 679 -25.03 17.20 -25.62
N ILE A 680 -24.55 17.86 -24.55
CA ILE A 680 -25.26 18.98 -23.92
C ILE A 680 -25.47 20.13 -24.90
N GLU A 681 -24.45 20.52 -25.66
CA GLU A 681 -24.56 21.61 -26.64
C GLU A 681 -25.55 21.31 -27.76
N THR A 682 -25.61 20.05 -28.21
CA THR A 682 -26.35 19.64 -29.42
C THR A 682 -27.77 19.17 -29.15
N HIS A 683 -27.99 18.40 -28.07
CA HIS A 683 -29.24 17.67 -27.85
C HIS A 683 -30.04 18.13 -26.62
N TYR A 684 -29.47 18.91 -25.69
CA TYR A 684 -30.19 19.35 -24.48
C TYR A 684 -31.51 20.06 -24.79
N ALA A 685 -31.54 20.93 -25.82
CA ALA A 685 -32.75 21.64 -26.21
C ALA A 685 -33.90 20.72 -26.65
N ARG A 686 -33.59 19.52 -27.20
CA ARG A 686 -34.58 18.51 -27.59
C ARG A 686 -35.02 17.66 -26.42
N HIS A 687 -34.11 17.34 -25.51
CA HIS A 687 -34.36 16.43 -24.38
C HIS A 687 -34.84 17.13 -23.11
N ARG A 688 -34.81 18.47 -23.06
CA ARG A 688 -35.24 19.27 -21.91
C ARG A 688 -36.63 18.89 -21.38
N GLU A 689 -37.58 18.63 -22.28
CA GLU A 689 -38.96 18.27 -21.91
C GLU A 689 -39.08 16.82 -21.39
N HIS A 690 -38.08 15.97 -21.65
CA HIS A 690 -38.05 14.57 -21.22
C HIS A 690 -37.28 14.36 -19.91
N LEU A 691 -36.49 15.34 -19.43
CA LEU A 691 -35.68 15.18 -18.22
C LEU A 691 -36.52 14.78 -17.01
N GLY A 692 -36.07 13.75 -16.29
CA GLY A 692 -36.77 13.17 -15.14
C GLY A 692 -38.06 12.41 -15.47
N THR A 693 -38.35 12.14 -16.75
CA THR A 693 -39.51 11.36 -17.18
C THR A 693 -39.10 10.04 -17.81
N ASP A 694 -40.05 9.11 -17.85
CA ASP A 694 -39.91 7.81 -18.48
C ASP A 694 -40.52 7.86 -19.90
N VAL A 695 -39.74 7.50 -20.91
CA VAL A 695 -40.12 7.62 -22.32
C VAL A 695 -40.05 6.27 -23.01
N VAL A 696 -41.21 5.80 -23.47
CA VAL A 696 -41.35 4.57 -24.26
C VAL A 696 -40.89 4.80 -25.71
N MET A 697 -40.11 3.86 -26.25
CA MET A 697 -39.63 3.90 -27.64
C MET A 697 -39.32 2.50 -28.19
N PRO A 698 -39.22 2.31 -29.52
CA PRO A 698 -38.82 1.04 -30.10
C PRO A 698 -37.44 0.55 -29.61
N THR A 699 -37.29 -0.76 -29.39
CA THR A 699 -36.06 -1.37 -28.86
C THR A 699 -34.80 -0.98 -29.66
N ASP A 700 -34.85 -1.06 -30.99
CA ASP A 700 -33.72 -0.71 -31.85
C ASP A 700 -33.37 0.80 -31.79
N GLU A 701 -34.36 1.66 -31.55
CA GLU A 701 -34.13 3.11 -31.36
C GLU A 701 -33.42 3.36 -30.03
N LEU A 702 -33.85 2.70 -28.95
CA LEU A 702 -33.22 2.81 -27.64
C LEU A 702 -31.78 2.28 -27.68
N ILE A 703 -31.55 1.11 -28.31
CA ILE A 703 -30.21 0.56 -28.53
C ILE A 703 -29.33 1.57 -29.28
N GLY A 704 -29.85 2.22 -30.33
CA GLY A 704 -29.12 3.25 -31.06
C GLY A 704 -28.75 4.46 -30.19
N LYS A 705 -29.62 4.87 -29.27
CA LYS A 705 -29.38 6.00 -28.36
C LYS A 705 -28.35 5.70 -27.27
N ILE A 706 -28.43 4.54 -26.64
CA ILE A 706 -27.43 4.12 -25.61
C ILE A 706 -26.05 3.87 -26.22
N SER A 707 -26.01 3.53 -27.51
CA SER A 707 -24.76 3.32 -28.26
C SER A 707 -24.12 4.63 -28.73
N ALA A 708 -24.87 5.74 -28.75
CA ALA A 708 -24.40 7.03 -29.23
C ALA A 708 -23.93 7.91 -28.07
N ASP A 709 -22.63 8.18 -28.00
CA ASP A 709 -21.99 8.92 -26.90
C ASP A 709 -22.64 10.29 -26.58
N GLU A 710 -23.21 10.98 -27.57
CA GLU A 710 -23.84 12.29 -27.37
C GLU A 710 -25.30 12.21 -26.89
N GLU A 711 -25.99 11.09 -27.09
CA GLU A 711 -27.40 10.89 -26.69
C GLU A 711 -27.51 10.12 -25.37
N ALA A 712 -26.62 9.13 -25.14
CA ALA A 712 -26.58 8.33 -23.93
C ALA A 712 -26.44 9.16 -22.64
N ILE A 713 -25.84 10.36 -22.72
CA ILE A 713 -25.65 11.23 -21.55
C ILE A 713 -26.96 11.64 -20.87
N PHE A 714 -28.08 11.67 -21.60
CA PHE A 714 -29.38 12.06 -21.10
C PHE A 714 -30.17 10.89 -20.51
N ILE A 715 -29.76 9.66 -20.80
CA ILE A 715 -30.41 8.44 -20.32
C ILE A 715 -29.78 8.05 -18.99
N HIS A 716 -30.61 7.97 -17.96
CA HIS A 716 -30.21 7.46 -16.65
C HIS A 716 -30.22 5.93 -16.65
N LYS A 717 -31.33 5.33 -17.10
CA LYS A 717 -31.51 3.89 -17.19
C LYS A 717 -32.28 3.51 -18.46
N ALA A 718 -31.86 2.47 -19.15
CA ALA A 718 -32.52 1.93 -20.33
C ALA A 718 -33.11 0.56 -20.00
N PHE A 719 -34.40 0.37 -20.31
CA PHE A 719 -35.11 -0.89 -20.15
C PHE A 719 -35.40 -1.46 -21.55
N LEU A 720 -34.68 -2.52 -21.92
CA LEU A 720 -34.76 -3.18 -23.21
C LEU A 720 -35.65 -4.41 -23.10
N SER A 721 -36.74 -4.39 -23.87
CA SER A 721 -37.58 -5.57 -24.10
C SER A 721 -37.05 -6.35 -25.30
N ILE A 722 -36.45 -7.52 -25.05
CA ILE A 722 -35.91 -8.43 -26.06
C ILE A 722 -36.52 -9.81 -25.83
N ASP A 723 -37.24 -10.33 -26.83
CA ASP A 723 -37.83 -11.68 -26.82
C ASP A 723 -36.79 -12.72 -27.28
N ASN A 724 -36.31 -13.55 -26.37
CA ASN A 724 -35.50 -14.74 -26.64
C ASN A 724 -35.63 -15.77 -25.50
N GLU A 725 -35.16 -17.01 -25.74
CA GLU A 725 -35.26 -18.12 -24.79
C GLU A 725 -34.61 -17.82 -23.42
N PHE A 726 -33.58 -16.99 -23.39
CA PHE A 726 -32.89 -16.60 -22.16
C PHE A 726 -33.67 -15.51 -21.40
N THR A 727 -34.08 -14.42 -22.07
CA THR A 727 -34.77 -13.28 -21.46
C THR A 727 -36.20 -13.58 -21.00
N ASN A 728 -36.79 -14.68 -21.47
CA ASN A 728 -38.06 -15.21 -20.96
C ASN A 728 -37.96 -15.67 -19.49
N ASN A 729 -36.78 -16.11 -19.07
CA ASN A 729 -36.53 -16.68 -17.73
C ASN A 729 -35.63 -15.79 -16.85
N PHE A 730 -34.90 -14.85 -17.47
CA PHE A 730 -33.87 -14.04 -16.81
C PHE A 730 -34.01 -12.56 -17.15
N SER A 731 -33.92 -11.70 -16.14
CA SER A 731 -33.66 -10.26 -16.33
C SER A 731 -32.15 -10.02 -16.15
N ILE A 732 -31.52 -9.39 -17.13
CA ILE A 732 -30.08 -9.09 -17.11
C ILE A 732 -29.88 -7.60 -16.89
N ILE A 733 -29.06 -7.24 -15.91
CA ILE A 733 -28.62 -5.85 -15.71
C ILE A 733 -27.15 -5.74 -16.14
N ASP A 734 -26.88 -4.99 -17.22
CA ASP A 734 -25.53 -4.56 -17.60
C ASP A 734 -25.18 -3.31 -16.79
N SER A 735 -24.24 -3.44 -15.86
CA SER A 735 -23.81 -2.34 -15.01
C SER A 735 -22.67 -1.54 -15.66
N PRO A 736 -22.54 -0.24 -15.36
CA PRO A 736 -21.30 0.51 -15.58
C PRO A 736 -20.07 -0.23 -14.99
N GLY A 737 -18.90 -0.05 -15.61
CA GLY A 737 -17.69 -0.80 -15.24
C GLY A 737 -17.10 -0.42 -13.87
N ILE A 738 -16.41 -1.34 -13.20
CA ILE A 738 -15.94 -1.20 -11.80
C ILE A 738 -14.99 -0.01 -11.56
N ASN A 739 -14.25 0.43 -12.58
CA ASN A 739 -13.43 1.64 -12.49
C ASN A 739 -14.25 2.95 -12.49
N SER A 740 -15.57 2.87 -12.65
CA SER A 740 -16.52 3.97 -12.43
C SER A 740 -16.96 4.11 -10.97
N ILE A 741 -16.26 3.49 -10.02
CA ILE A 741 -16.33 3.88 -8.60
C ILE A 741 -15.98 5.38 -8.43
N ASN A 742 -15.32 6.00 -9.41
CA ASN A 742 -15.38 7.45 -9.61
C ASN A 742 -16.41 7.78 -10.71
N GLU A 743 -17.54 8.38 -10.33
CA GLU A 743 -17.97 9.71 -10.82
C GLU A 743 -19.43 10.06 -10.52
N ARG A 744 -20.36 9.13 -10.20
CA ARG A 744 -21.75 9.56 -9.88
C ARG A 744 -22.78 8.61 -9.24
N HIS A 745 -22.52 7.32 -8.96
CA HIS A 745 -23.63 6.37 -8.66
C HIS A 745 -23.36 5.27 -7.60
N THR A 746 -23.10 5.64 -6.34
CA THR A 746 -23.00 4.67 -5.22
C THR A 746 -24.38 4.08 -4.85
N LYS A 747 -25.46 4.87 -4.94
CA LYS A 747 -26.82 4.43 -4.60
C LYS A 747 -27.39 3.46 -5.63
N GLU A 748 -27.13 3.69 -6.91
CA GLU A 748 -27.66 2.88 -8.01
C GLU A 748 -26.92 1.55 -8.09
N THR A 749 -25.60 1.57 -7.91
CA THR A 749 -24.80 0.33 -7.79
C THR A 749 -25.30 -0.50 -6.61
N HIS A 750 -25.57 0.12 -5.46
CA HIS A 750 -26.20 -0.55 -4.32
C HIS A 750 -27.57 -1.15 -4.66
N ASN A 751 -28.44 -0.40 -5.36
CA ASN A 751 -29.77 -0.88 -5.73
C ASN A 751 -29.71 -2.05 -6.70
N ILE A 752 -28.81 -2.00 -7.68
CA ILE A 752 -28.56 -3.12 -8.61
C ILE A 752 -28.08 -4.33 -7.82
N ILE A 753 -27.04 -4.19 -6.98
CA ILE A 753 -26.54 -5.30 -6.17
C ILE A 753 -27.67 -5.85 -5.32
N SER A 754 -28.39 -5.01 -4.57
CA SER A 754 -29.49 -5.40 -3.67
C SER A 754 -30.64 -6.12 -4.36
N ALA A 755 -31.00 -5.72 -5.58
CA ALA A 755 -32.06 -6.35 -6.38
C ALA A 755 -31.59 -7.62 -7.14
N SER A 756 -30.28 -7.90 -7.16
CA SER A 756 -29.73 -9.06 -7.87
C SER A 756 -29.95 -10.35 -7.10
N ASP A 757 -30.42 -11.40 -7.78
CA ASP A 757 -30.47 -12.77 -7.24
C ASP A 757 -29.15 -13.50 -7.47
N MET A 758 -28.40 -13.08 -8.49
CA MET A 758 -27.07 -13.58 -8.81
C MET A 758 -26.21 -12.50 -9.43
N ILE A 759 -24.90 -12.52 -9.12
CA ILE A 759 -23.92 -11.64 -9.76
C ILE A 759 -22.98 -12.45 -10.63
N ILE A 760 -22.81 -12.01 -11.88
CA ILE A 760 -21.76 -12.46 -12.77
C ILE A 760 -20.68 -11.38 -12.80
N TYR A 761 -19.48 -11.75 -12.37
CA TYR A 761 -18.31 -10.89 -12.36
C TYR A 761 -17.40 -11.23 -13.54
N VAL A 762 -17.29 -10.34 -14.52
CA VAL A 762 -16.49 -10.53 -15.72
C VAL A 762 -15.15 -9.82 -15.60
N SER A 763 -14.08 -10.60 -15.69
CA SER A 763 -12.69 -10.14 -15.73
C SER A 763 -12.06 -10.50 -17.07
N TYR A 764 -11.12 -9.67 -17.53
CA TYR A 764 -10.40 -9.90 -18.77
C TYR A 764 -9.15 -10.75 -18.51
N TYR A 765 -8.86 -11.74 -19.35
CA TYR A 765 -7.74 -12.68 -19.17
C TYR A 765 -6.38 -12.02 -18.87
N ASN A 766 -6.09 -10.85 -19.46
CA ASN A 766 -4.82 -10.13 -19.24
C ASN A 766 -4.85 -9.16 -18.04
N HIS A 767 -6.01 -8.88 -17.47
CA HIS A 767 -6.22 -7.89 -16.40
C HIS A 767 -7.08 -8.51 -15.31
N VAL A 768 -6.47 -9.43 -14.57
CA VAL A 768 -7.17 -10.28 -13.62
C VAL A 768 -6.94 -9.76 -12.20
N PHE A 769 -8.05 -9.43 -11.52
CA PHE A 769 -8.13 -9.17 -10.07
C PHE A 769 -7.28 -7.98 -9.58
N SER A 770 -7.71 -6.76 -9.94
CA SER A 770 -7.11 -5.50 -9.47
C SER A 770 -7.55 -5.09 -8.06
N ARG A 771 -6.92 -4.06 -7.47
CA ARG A 771 -7.32 -3.55 -6.13
C ARG A 771 -8.74 -2.95 -6.13
N SER A 772 -9.17 -2.32 -7.23
CA SER A 772 -10.55 -1.84 -7.37
C SER A 772 -11.54 -3.00 -7.44
N ASP A 773 -11.15 -4.10 -8.09
CA ASP A 773 -11.93 -5.34 -8.12
C ASP A 773 -12.08 -5.94 -6.71
N GLU A 774 -11.00 -5.99 -5.93
CA GLU A 774 -11.02 -6.46 -4.54
C GLU A 774 -11.98 -5.63 -3.67
N GLN A 775 -11.88 -4.30 -3.71
CA GLN A 775 -12.76 -3.39 -2.97
C GLN A 775 -14.23 -3.56 -3.37
N PHE A 776 -14.48 -3.72 -4.67
CA PHE A 776 -15.83 -3.90 -5.18
C PHE A 776 -16.45 -5.23 -4.76
N LEU A 777 -15.67 -6.32 -4.77
CA LEU A 777 -16.11 -7.62 -4.28
C LEU A 777 -16.39 -7.61 -2.77
N GLN A 778 -15.56 -6.91 -1.98
CA GLN A 778 -15.83 -6.67 -0.56
C GLN A 778 -17.14 -5.88 -0.37
N TYR A 779 -17.41 -4.90 -1.23
CA TYR A 779 -18.65 -4.13 -1.18
C TYR A 779 -19.88 -4.99 -1.49
N ILE A 780 -19.85 -5.83 -2.53
CA ILE A 780 -20.92 -6.80 -2.84
C ILE A 780 -21.17 -7.70 -1.62
N LYS A 781 -20.11 -8.25 -1.05
CA LYS A 781 -20.18 -9.11 0.14
C LYS A 781 -20.81 -8.38 1.33
N SER A 782 -20.47 -7.11 1.54
CA SER A 782 -21.07 -6.30 2.60
C SER A 782 -22.57 -6.12 2.41
N ILE A 783 -23.09 -6.09 1.18
CA ILE A 783 -24.53 -5.94 0.91
C ILE A 783 -25.24 -7.30 0.99
N LYS A 784 -24.70 -8.32 0.32
CA LYS A 784 -25.41 -9.58 0.10
C LYS A 784 -25.05 -10.71 1.08
N GLY A 785 -23.98 -10.56 1.86
CA GLY A 785 -23.47 -11.58 2.76
C GLY A 785 -22.53 -12.58 2.08
N ASP A 786 -21.90 -13.43 2.88
CA ASP A 786 -20.81 -14.33 2.49
C ASP A 786 -21.23 -15.46 1.54
N ASP A 787 -22.50 -15.88 1.60
CA ASP A 787 -23.02 -17.02 0.84
C ASP A 787 -23.68 -16.62 -0.49
N PHE A 788 -23.69 -15.33 -0.84
CA PHE A 788 -24.33 -14.86 -2.06
C PHE A 788 -23.63 -15.40 -3.31
N PRO A 789 -24.38 -15.92 -4.31
CA PRO A 789 -23.82 -16.53 -5.51
C PRO A 789 -23.15 -15.49 -6.41
N VAL A 790 -21.80 -15.52 -6.43
CA VAL A 790 -20.97 -14.75 -7.37
C VAL A 790 -20.27 -15.70 -8.32
N ILE A 791 -20.56 -15.58 -9.62
CA ILE A 791 -19.91 -16.35 -10.69
C ILE A 791 -18.80 -15.50 -11.31
N PHE A 792 -17.58 -16.01 -11.34
CA PHE A 792 -16.44 -15.33 -11.93
C PHE A 792 -16.20 -15.82 -13.36
N ILE A 793 -16.19 -14.90 -14.31
CA ILE A 793 -15.89 -15.17 -15.71
C ILE A 793 -14.51 -14.60 -16.03
N VAL A 794 -13.60 -15.45 -16.48
CA VAL A 794 -12.33 -15.04 -17.10
C VAL A 794 -12.56 -15.04 -18.60
N ASN A 795 -12.85 -13.87 -19.15
CA ASN A 795 -13.18 -13.69 -20.56
C ASN A 795 -11.92 -13.47 -21.41
N ALA A 796 -12.05 -13.63 -22.72
CA ALA A 796 -10.98 -13.51 -23.72
C ALA A 796 -9.85 -14.55 -23.56
N VAL A 797 -10.18 -15.79 -23.17
CA VAL A 797 -9.18 -16.88 -23.07
C VAL A 797 -8.66 -17.34 -24.43
N ASP A 798 -9.25 -16.89 -25.54
CA ASP A 798 -8.69 -17.05 -26.89
C ASP A 798 -7.32 -16.39 -27.06
N LEU A 799 -6.95 -15.46 -26.15
CA LEU A 799 -5.65 -14.81 -26.10
C LEU A 799 -4.58 -15.63 -25.37
N MET A 800 -4.93 -16.79 -24.78
CA MET A 800 -3.98 -17.62 -24.05
C MET A 800 -2.93 -18.21 -25.01
N LYS A 801 -1.68 -18.21 -24.57
CA LYS A 801 -0.58 -18.84 -25.33
C LYS A 801 -0.53 -20.35 -25.13
N SER A 802 -0.91 -20.83 -23.95
CA SER A 802 -0.92 -22.23 -23.57
C SER A 802 -1.95 -22.53 -22.46
N GLU A 803 -2.41 -23.77 -22.36
CA GLU A 803 -3.28 -24.22 -21.25
C GLU A 803 -2.60 -24.03 -19.88
N ALA A 804 -1.28 -24.21 -19.80
CA ALA A 804 -0.53 -24.02 -18.56
C ALA A 804 -0.54 -22.56 -18.07
N ASP A 805 -0.69 -21.58 -18.97
CA ASP A 805 -0.82 -20.17 -18.58
C ASP A 805 -2.23 -19.85 -18.11
N LEU A 806 -3.25 -20.51 -18.68
CA LEU A 806 -4.61 -20.43 -18.18
C LEU A 806 -4.70 -20.97 -16.75
N ASP A 807 -4.10 -22.13 -16.47
CA ASP A 807 -4.09 -22.72 -15.13
C ASP A 807 -3.47 -21.76 -14.09
N LYS A 808 -2.36 -21.09 -14.43
CA LYS A 808 -1.74 -20.09 -13.54
C LYS A 808 -2.68 -18.93 -13.23
N VAL A 809 -3.41 -18.43 -14.24
CA VAL A 809 -4.39 -17.34 -14.05
C VAL A 809 -5.51 -17.80 -13.14
N LEU A 810 -6.04 -19.00 -13.36
CA LEU A 810 -7.10 -19.56 -12.53
C LEU A 810 -6.66 -19.77 -11.08
N ASP A 811 -5.44 -20.26 -10.85
CA ASP A 811 -4.90 -20.47 -9.51
C ASP A 811 -4.69 -19.14 -8.77
N TYR A 812 -4.22 -18.10 -9.47
CA TYR A 812 -4.11 -16.76 -8.91
C TYR A 812 -5.47 -16.21 -8.47
N ILE A 813 -6.49 -16.31 -9.34
CA ILE A 813 -7.87 -15.87 -9.01
C ILE A 813 -8.41 -16.67 -7.82
N ARG A 814 -8.28 -17.99 -7.85
CA ARG A 814 -8.78 -18.86 -6.77
C ARG A 814 -8.12 -18.52 -5.44
N SER A 815 -6.81 -18.27 -5.44
CA SER A 815 -6.08 -17.83 -4.25
C SER A 815 -6.55 -16.46 -3.76
N ALA A 816 -6.75 -15.51 -4.65
CA ALA A 816 -7.18 -14.15 -4.30
C ALA A 816 -8.63 -14.13 -3.78
N LEU A 817 -9.54 -14.87 -4.41
CA LEU A 817 -10.91 -15.08 -3.93
C LEU A 817 -10.94 -15.84 -2.61
N GLY A 818 -10.03 -16.80 -2.43
CA GLY A 818 -9.86 -17.53 -1.18
C GLY A 818 -9.48 -16.61 -0.02
N GLN A 819 -8.60 -15.62 -0.25
CA GLN A 819 -8.25 -14.61 0.76
C GLN A 819 -9.44 -13.74 1.17
N LEU A 820 -10.39 -13.51 0.26
CA LEU A 820 -11.62 -12.76 0.54
C LEU A 820 -12.74 -13.61 1.17
N ASN A 821 -12.52 -14.91 1.39
CA ASN A 821 -13.55 -15.87 1.76
C ASN A 821 -14.77 -15.78 0.82
N ILE A 822 -14.53 -15.74 -0.49
CA ILE A 822 -15.58 -15.80 -1.52
C ILE A 822 -15.59 -17.22 -2.08
N LYS A 823 -16.74 -17.91 -1.98
CA LYS A 823 -16.95 -19.21 -2.63
C LYS A 823 -16.76 -19.03 -4.13
N ASN A 824 -15.81 -19.74 -4.72
CA ASN A 824 -15.35 -19.47 -6.06
C ASN A 824 -15.96 -20.45 -7.08
N ARG A 825 -16.64 -19.90 -8.09
CA ARG A 825 -16.90 -20.59 -9.36
C ARG A 825 -16.31 -19.75 -10.47
N VAL A 826 -15.18 -20.20 -10.99
CA VAL A 826 -14.40 -19.47 -11.99
C VAL A 826 -14.51 -20.21 -13.32
N PHE A 827 -15.05 -19.54 -14.34
CA PHE A 827 -15.21 -20.07 -15.68
C PHE A 827 -14.30 -19.32 -16.67
N PRO A 828 -13.29 -19.99 -17.24
CA PRO A 828 -12.53 -19.45 -18.36
C PRO A 828 -13.31 -19.63 -19.67
N LEU A 829 -13.54 -18.56 -20.44
CA LEU A 829 -14.28 -18.63 -21.71
C LEU A 829 -13.89 -17.53 -22.70
N SER A 830 -14.32 -17.66 -23.96
CA SER A 830 -14.24 -16.59 -24.96
C SER A 830 -15.62 -16.23 -25.48
N ALA A 831 -16.16 -15.11 -25.00
CA ALA A 831 -17.44 -14.59 -25.49
C ALA A 831 -17.40 -14.24 -27.00
N LYS A 832 -16.22 -13.83 -27.50
CA LYS A 832 -16.02 -13.54 -28.92
C LYS A 832 -16.15 -14.80 -29.78
N GLN A 833 -15.47 -15.88 -29.41
CA GLN A 833 -15.56 -17.15 -30.14
C GLN A 833 -16.98 -17.74 -30.10
N ALA A 834 -17.66 -17.62 -28.95
CA ALA A 834 -19.06 -18.03 -28.82
C ALA A 834 -19.97 -17.37 -29.85
N LEU A 835 -19.78 -16.06 -30.13
CA LEU A 835 -20.55 -15.32 -31.14
C LEU A 835 -20.18 -15.68 -32.59
N GLU A 836 -18.94 -16.10 -32.86
CA GLU A 836 -18.43 -16.35 -34.23
C GLU A 836 -18.60 -17.79 -34.71
N GLY A 837 -18.84 -18.76 -33.82
CA GLY A 837 -18.98 -20.17 -34.21
C GLY A 837 -19.17 -21.19 -33.09
N GLY A 838 -19.44 -20.74 -31.86
CA GLY A 838 -19.57 -21.57 -30.65
C GLY A 838 -18.25 -21.80 -29.91
N ASP A 839 -18.29 -21.81 -28.58
CA ASP A 839 -17.15 -22.09 -27.70
C ASP A 839 -17.58 -23.11 -26.64
N GLY A 840 -16.95 -24.29 -26.61
CA GLY A 840 -17.38 -25.37 -25.71
C GLY A 840 -17.22 -25.02 -24.22
N ARG A 841 -16.29 -24.11 -23.88
CA ARG A 841 -16.16 -23.60 -22.50
C ARG A 841 -17.29 -22.64 -22.15
N PHE A 842 -17.67 -21.76 -23.09
CA PHE A 842 -18.82 -20.88 -22.96
C PHE A 842 -20.11 -21.67 -22.79
N ASP A 843 -20.35 -22.70 -23.62
CA ASP A 843 -21.58 -23.51 -23.54
C ASP A 843 -21.72 -24.18 -22.18
N HIS A 844 -20.64 -24.78 -21.68
CA HIS A 844 -20.59 -25.36 -20.33
C HIS A 844 -20.83 -24.30 -19.23
N ALA A 845 -20.22 -23.12 -19.36
CA ALA A 845 -20.45 -22.03 -18.41
C ALA A 845 -21.91 -21.53 -18.44
N LYS A 846 -22.51 -21.42 -19.63
CA LYS A 846 -23.92 -21.03 -19.80
C LYS A 846 -24.86 -22.03 -19.14
N GLU A 847 -24.64 -23.33 -19.33
CA GLU A 847 -25.44 -24.40 -18.69
C GLU A 847 -25.36 -24.33 -17.15
N GLU A 848 -24.16 -24.15 -16.59
CA GLU A 848 -23.95 -24.00 -15.14
C GLU A 848 -24.59 -22.72 -14.59
N ILE A 849 -24.45 -21.58 -15.29
CA ILE A 849 -25.05 -20.29 -14.89
C ILE A 849 -26.58 -20.41 -14.84
N VAL A 850 -27.20 -21.01 -15.87
CA VAL A 850 -28.65 -21.23 -15.93
C VAL A 850 -29.11 -22.17 -14.82
N SER A 851 -28.39 -23.28 -14.61
CA SER A 851 -28.66 -24.22 -13.51
C SER A 851 -28.58 -23.54 -12.14
N LEU A 852 -27.59 -22.67 -11.93
CA LEU A 852 -27.41 -21.94 -10.67
C LEU A 852 -28.46 -20.88 -10.44
N ALA A 853 -28.80 -20.12 -11.47
CA ALA A 853 -29.84 -19.10 -11.39
C ALA A 853 -31.18 -19.73 -11.00
N HIS A 854 -31.58 -20.84 -11.65
CA HIS A 854 -32.79 -21.57 -11.28
C HIS A 854 -32.73 -22.17 -9.88
N ARG A 855 -31.59 -22.74 -9.46
CA ARG A 855 -31.39 -23.27 -8.11
C ARG A 855 -31.60 -22.20 -7.04
N ASN A 856 -30.95 -21.04 -7.19
CA ASN A 856 -31.00 -19.97 -6.19
C ASN A 856 -32.38 -19.33 -6.08
N ALA A 857 -33.05 -19.06 -7.21
CA ALA A 857 -34.39 -18.48 -7.21
C ALA A 857 -35.44 -19.44 -6.61
N SER A 858 -35.25 -20.75 -6.78
CA SER A 858 -36.21 -21.76 -6.31
C SER A 858 -35.97 -22.17 -4.85
N MET A 859 -34.78 -21.95 -4.29
CA MET A 859 -34.37 -22.50 -2.98
C MET A 859 -35.21 -21.98 -1.81
N ILE A 860 -35.53 -20.68 -1.78
CA ILE A 860 -36.34 -20.08 -0.70
C ILE A 860 -37.76 -20.65 -0.72
N GLN A 861 -38.38 -20.70 -1.91
CA GLN A 861 -39.71 -21.24 -2.09
C GLN A 861 -39.76 -22.75 -1.78
N TYR A 862 -38.69 -23.48 -2.10
CA TYR A 862 -38.57 -24.90 -1.83
C TYR A 862 -38.38 -25.24 -0.35
N GLN A 863 -37.54 -24.50 0.39
CA GLN A 863 -37.45 -24.65 1.85
C GLN A 863 -38.81 -24.39 2.52
N SER A 864 -39.52 -23.38 2.02
CA SER A 864 -40.89 -23.06 2.46
C SER A 864 -41.87 -24.20 2.12
N LEU A 865 -41.68 -24.94 1.02
CA LEU A 865 -42.46 -26.15 0.66
C LEU A 865 -42.15 -27.34 1.58
N GLU A 866 -40.87 -27.61 1.86
CA GLU A 866 -40.45 -28.67 2.79
C GLU A 866 -41.05 -28.47 4.18
N GLU A 867 -41.04 -27.24 4.67
CA GLU A 867 -41.66 -26.92 5.95
C GLU A 867 -43.18 -27.10 5.93
N THR A 868 -43.88 -26.64 4.90
CA THR A 868 -45.33 -26.84 4.76
C THR A 868 -45.68 -28.34 4.70
N ALA A 869 -44.89 -29.17 4.00
CA ALA A 869 -45.07 -30.61 3.99
C ALA A 869 -44.79 -31.26 5.36
N GLY A 870 -43.77 -30.78 6.08
CA GLY A 870 -43.50 -31.20 7.46
C GLY A 870 -44.65 -30.85 8.41
N GLN A 871 -45.22 -29.66 8.29
CA GLN A 871 -46.40 -29.21 9.04
C GLN A 871 -47.62 -30.08 8.74
N LEU A 872 -47.85 -30.43 7.46
CA LEU A 872 -48.94 -31.32 7.06
C LEU A 872 -48.83 -32.67 7.75
N LYS A 873 -47.66 -33.30 7.72
CA LYS A 873 -47.42 -34.58 8.44
C LYS A 873 -47.67 -34.45 9.94
N HIS A 874 -47.20 -33.36 10.54
CA HIS A 874 -47.39 -33.13 11.96
C HIS A 874 -48.88 -32.93 12.32
N ALA A 875 -49.64 -32.25 11.45
CA ALA A 875 -51.08 -32.09 11.58
C ALA A 875 -51.83 -33.43 11.43
N ILE A 876 -51.46 -34.27 10.46
CA ILE A 876 -52.01 -35.63 10.28
C ILE A 876 -51.74 -36.50 11.52
N ALA A 877 -50.48 -36.56 11.98
CA ALA A 877 -50.10 -37.31 13.18
C ALA A 877 -50.79 -36.79 14.46
N GLY A 878 -50.90 -35.46 14.58
CA GLY A 878 -51.61 -34.78 15.65
C GLY A 878 -53.09 -35.12 15.69
N ASN A 879 -53.75 -35.12 14.53
CA ASN A 879 -55.14 -35.53 14.39
C ASN A 879 -55.36 -36.99 14.82
N MET A 880 -54.48 -37.89 14.39
CA MET A 880 -54.54 -39.30 14.82
C MET A 880 -54.35 -39.47 16.34
N LYS A 881 -53.48 -38.67 16.98
CA LYS A 881 -53.33 -38.65 18.45
C LYS A 881 -54.57 -38.11 19.16
N ARG A 882 -55.16 -37.02 18.64
CA ARG A 882 -56.38 -36.40 19.17
C ARG A 882 -57.58 -37.34 19.15
N TYR A 883 -57.67 -38.26 18.18
CA TYR A 883 -58.68 -39.31 18.18
C TYR A 883 -58.54 -40.27 19.39
N HIS A 884 -57.31 -40.59 19.81
CA HIS A 884 -57.05 -41.51 20.91
C HIS A 884 -57.11 -40.85 22.30
N ASN A 885 -56.70 -39.58 22.41
CA ASN A 885 -56.59 -38.83 23.67
C ASN A 885 -57.18 -37.41 23.55
N GLN A 886 -58.49 -37.35 23.28
CA GLN A 886 -59.20 -36.14 22.82
C GLN A 886 -59.15 -34.93 23.76
N HIS A 887 -59.13 -35.13 25.08
CA HIS A 887 -59.17 -34.02 26.04
C HIS A 887 -57.80 -33.43 26.38
N GLU A 888 -56.78 -34.26 26.64
CA GLU A 888 -55.45 -33.79 27.02
C GLU A 888 -54.74 -33.13 25.84
N GLU A 889 -54.79 -33.74 24.66
CA GLU A 889 -54.10 -33.23 23.46
C GLU A 889 -54.74 -31.95 22.93
N LYS A 890 -56.08 -31.87 22.93
CA LYS A 890 -56.81 -30.66 22.54
C LYS A 890 -56.50 -29.49 23.48
N ALA A 891 -56.47 -29.72 24.80
CA ALA A 891 -56.13 -28.69 25.77
C ALA A 891 -54.67 -28.21 25.62
N HIS A 892 -53.75 -29.11 25.27
CA HIS A 892 -52.35 -28.77 25.00
C HIS A 892 -52.22 -27.87 23.76
N ILE A 893 -52.81 -28.26 22.64
CA ILE A 893 -52.74 -27.50 21.38
C ILE A 893 -53.44 -26.13 21.53
N GLU A 894 -54.59 -26.08 22.21
CA GLU A 894 -55.28 -24.81 22.50
C GLU A 894 -54.42 -23.90 23.40
N ALA A 895 -53.66 -24.45 24.35
CA ALA A 895 -52.73 -23.67 25.16
C ALA A 895 -51.57 -23.10 24.32
N VAL A 896 -50.99 -23.91 23.43
CA VAL A 896 -49.95 -23.47 22.48
C VAL A 896 -50.49 -22.38 21.54
N ARG A 897 -51.68 -22.57 20.96
CA ARG A 897 -52.33 -21.58 20.08
C ARG A 897 -52.58 -20.25 20.79
N ASN A 898 -53.08 -20.27 22.03
CA ASN A 898 -53.31 -19.05 22.80
C ASN A 898 -52.00 -18.33 23.16
N GLN A 899 -50.95 -19.07 23.52
CA GLN A 899 -49.63 -18.50 23.76
C GLN A 899 -49.08 -17.87 22.48
N LEU A 900 -49.18 -18.58 21.36
CA LEU A 900 -48.72 -18.11 20.06
C LEU A 900 -49.43 -16.83 19.61
N ILE A 901 -50.74 -16.71 19.83
CA ILE A 901 -51.47 -15.45 19.56
C ILE A 901 -50.86 -14.30 20.36
N SER A 902 -50.56 -14.51 21.65
CA SER A 902 -49.90 -13.49 22.48
C SER A 902 -48.48 -13.16 21.99
N ASP A 903 -47.71 -14.16 21.58
CA ASP A 903 -46.35 -13.97 21.08
C ASP A 903 -46.36 -13.19 19.75
N LEU A 904 -47.28 -13.52 18.84
CA LEU A 904 -47.47 -12.82 17.57
C LEU A 904 -47.99 -11.38 17.75
N GLU A 905 -48.81 -11.12 18.77
CA GLU A 905 -49.26 -9.75 19.12
C GLU A 905 -48.12 -8.88 19.67
N GLN A 906 -47.11 -9.48 20.29
CA GLN A 906 -45.95 -8.78 20.86
C GLN A 906 -44.74 -8.76 19.92
N PHE A 907 -44.75 -9.56 18.86
CA PHE A 907 -43.67 -9.61 17.89
C PHE A 907 -43.54 -8.28 17.15
N THR A 908 -42.32 -7.74 17.15
CA THR A 908 -41.91 -6.56 16.39
C THR A 908 -40.42 -6.65 16.14
N ALA A 909 -40.01 -6.42 14.90
CA ALA A 909 -38.61 -6.30 14.49
C ALA A 909 -37.92 -5.17 15.26
N HIS A 910 -38.67 -4.11 15.61
CA HIS A 910 -38.17 -2.98 16.39
C HIS A 910 -37.62 -3.36 17.79
N SER A 911 -37.91 -4.56 18.29
CA SER A 911 -37.32 -5.07 19.53
C SER A 911 -35.77 -5.21 19.46
N ALA A 912 -35.19 -5.33 18.26
CA ALA A 912 -33.75 -5.40 18.04
C ALA A 912 -33.05 -4.03 18.13
N ALA A 913 -33.79 -2.91 18.01
CA ALA A 913 -33.22 -1.56 17.90
C ALA A 913 -32.19 -1.21 18.99
N PRO A 914 -32.42 -1.51 20.29
CA PRO A 914 -31.43 -1.19 21.33
C PRO A 914 -30.08 -1.90 21.15
N THR A 915 -30.10 -3.16 20.71
CA THR A 915 -28.89 -3.97 20.48
C THR A 915 -28.17 -3.52 19.21
N LEU A 916 -28.90 -3.06 18.19
CA LEU A 916 -28.33 -2.51 16.96
C LEU A 916 -27.73 -1.12 17.17
N HIS A 917 -28.38 -0.25 17.95
CA HIS A 917 -27.83 1.05 18.34
C HIS A 917 -26.54 0.90 19.16
N GLN A 918 -26.49 -0.07 20.07
CA GLN A 918 -25.25 -0.38 20.78
C GLN A 918 -24.12 -0.84 19.84
N GLU A 919 -24.45 -1.61 18.80
CA GLU A 919 -23.46 -2.03 17.79
C GLU A 919 -22.97 -0.84 16.95
N LEU A 920 -23.88 0.07 16.58
CA LEU A 920 -23.56 1.31 15.88
C LEU A 920 -22.54 2.14 16.66
N ASP A 921 -22.73 2.30 17.97
CA ASP A 921 -21.80 3.03 18.84
C ASP A 921 -20.39 2.39 18.82
N ILE A 922 -20.31 1.06 18.82
CA ILE A 922 -19.04 0.32 18.76
C ILE A 922 -18.36 0.55 17.41
N ILE A 923 -19.09 0.46 16.30
CA ILE A 923 -18.57 0.70 14.96
C ILE A 923 -18.03 2.13 14.86
N LEU A 924 -18.84 3.13 15.20
CA LEU A 924 -18.46 4.54 15.13
C LEU A 924 -17.22 4.88 15.97
N SER A 925 -17.03 4.22 17.12
CA SER A 925 -15.84 4.44 17.96
C SER A 925 -14.51 4.01 17.31
N HIS A 926 -14.54 3.16 16.28
CA HIS A 926 -13.35 2.68 15.57
C HIS A 926 -13.23 3.20 14.13
N VAL A 927 -14.31 3.75 13.58
CA VAL A 927 -14.42 4.19 12.18
C VAL A 927 -13.45 5.33 11.85
N GLU A 928 -13.25 6.32 12.74
CA GLU A 928 -12.39 7.49 12.47
C GLU A 928 -10.96 7.09 12.05
N LYS A 929 -10.35 6.17 12.80
CA LYS A 929 -8.98 5.69 12.52
C LYS A 929 -8.91 4.90 11.21
N GLN A 930 -9.92 4.07 10.94
CA GLN A 930 -9.99 3.30 9.70
C GLN A 930 -10.17 4.22 8.49
N LEU A 931 -11.13 5.16 8.55
CA LEU A 931 -11.37 6.14 7.49
C LEU A 931 -10.15 6.99 7.22
N THR A 932 -9.43 7.41 8.25
CA THR A 932 -8.20 8.21 8.08
C THR A 932 -7.17 7.46 7.24
N LEU A 933 -6.93 6.18 7.54
CA LEU A 933 -5.94 5.37 6.81
C LEU A 933 -6.39 5.09 5.36
N LYS A 934 -7.67 4.76 5.17
CA LYS A 934 -8.26 4.52 3.85
C LYS A 934 -8.25 5.78 2.99
N LEU A 935 -8.64 6.91 3.56
CA LEU A 935 -8.62 8.20 2.88
C LEU A 935 -7.19 8.65 2.57
N TYR A 936 -6.24 8.44 3.47
CA TYR A 936 -4.83 8.71 3.21
C TYR A 936 -4.32 7.94 1.99
N ASP A 937 -4.63 6.65 1.90
CA ASP A 937 -4.28 5.84 0.74
C ASP A 937 -4.92 6.35 -0.56
N HIS A 938 -6.19 6.78 -0.50
CA HIS A 938 -6.89 7.38 -1.64
C HIS A 938 -6.27 8.72 -2.08
N LEU A 939 -5.93 9.58 -1.12
CA LEU A 939 -5.32 10.89 -1.37
C LEU A 939 -3.97 10.80 -2.09
N LYS A 940 -3.20 9.72 -1.89
CA LYS A 940 -1.95 9.48 -2.63
C LYS A 940 -2.18 9.41 -4.14
N GLY A 941 -3.33 8.90 -4.57
CA GLY A 941 -3.73 8.84 -5.98
C GLY A 941 -4.30 10.15 -6.53
N LEU A 942 -4.94 10.96 -5.66
CA LEU A 942 -5.61 12.20 -6.07
C LEU A 942 -4.70 13.43 -6.09
N VAL A 943 -3.71 13.51 -5.20
CA VAL A 943 -2.83 14.68 -5.05
C VAL A 943 -1.38 14.22 -5.01
N SER A 944 -0.62 14.47 -6.09
CA SER A 944 0.81 14.16 -6.15
C SER A 944 1.69 15.39 -5.90
N ALA A 945 2.96 15.15 -5.61
CA ALA A 945 3.98 16.20 -5.52
C ALA A 945 4.11 17.01 -6.83
N SER A 946 3.93 16.34 -7.98
CA SER A 946 3.96 16.97 -9.30
C SER A 946 2.78 17.92 -9.50
N ASP A 947 1.57 17.49 -9.11
CA ASP A 947 0.36 18.33 -9.19
C ASP A 947 0.53 19.61 -8.35
N MET A 948 1.15 19.47 -7.18
CA MET A 948 1.42 20.58 -6.26
C MET A 948 2.56 21.50 -6.71
N LYS A 949 3.22 21.28 -7.87
CA LYS A 949 4.02 22.32 -8.54
C LYS A 949 3.15 23.54 -8.85
N ASN A 950 1.88 23.33 -9.19
CA ASN A 950 0.88 24.38 -9.25
C ASN A 950 0.37 24.72 -7.84
N ARG A 951 0.77 25.90 -7.34
CA ARG A 951 0.37 26.41 -6.01
C ARG A 951 -1.15 26.51 -5.81
N LYS A 952 -1.94 26.54 -6.88
CA LYS A 952 -3.41 26.63 -6.85
C LYS A 952 -4.11 25.33 -7.25
N PHE A 953 -3.40 24.22 -7.38
CA PHE A 953 -3.96 22.95 -7.84
C PHE A 953 -5.22 22.53 -7.08
N ILE A 954 -5.18 22.57 -5.74
CA ILE A 954 -6.34 22.19 -4.91
C ILE A 954 -7.53 23.12 -5.14
N ALA A 955 -7.31 24.45 -5.16
CA ALA A 955 -8.37 25.41 -5.44
C ALA A 955 -8.96 25.24 -6.85
N GLU A 956 -8.13 24.93 -7.85
CA GLU A 956 -8.55 24.74 -9.24
C GLU A 956 -9.28 23.41 -9.47
N ASN A 957 -9.12 22.42 -8.58
CA ASN A 957 -9.74 21.11 -8.67
C ASN A 957 -10.64 20.78 -7.46
N ARG A 958 -11.02 21.77 -6.65
CA ARG A 958 -11.70 21.60 -5.35
C ARG A 958 -12.94 20.72 -5.46
N THR A 959 -13.81 20.99 -6.44
CA THR A 959 -15.07 20.28 -6.66
C THR A 959 -14.85 18.81 -7.00
N PHE A 960 -13.84 18.52 -7.83
CA PHE A 960 -13.47 17.14 -8.18
C PHE A 960 -12.90 16.41 -6.95
N LEU A 961 -11.95 17.04 -6.24
CA LEU A 961 -11.29 16.44 -5.08
C LEU A 961 -12.29 16.12 -3.97
N ILE A 962 -13.16 17.07 -3.61
CA ILE A 962 -14.12 16.85 -2.52
C ILE A 962 -15.14 15.76 -2.90
N ASN A 963 -15.60 15.73 -4.14
CA ASN A 963 -16.53 14.69 -4.58
C ASN A 963 -15.88 13.31 -4.50
N SER A 964 -14.65 13.15 -4.98
CA SER A 964 -13.95 11.85 -4.89
C SER A 964 -13.66 11.44 -3.44
N ILE A 965 -13.37 12.40 -2.56
CA ILE A 965 -13.15 12.17 -1.12
C ILE A 965 -14.45 11.73 -0.43
N ASN A 966 -15.54 12.47 -0.62
CA ASN A 966 -16.84 12.16 -0.02
C ASN A 966 -17.36 10.80 -0.51
N GLN A 967 -17.14 10.48 -1.79
CA GLN A 967 -17.53 9.20 -2.37
C GLN A 967 -16.76 8.04 -1.71
N GLN A 968 -15.45 8.20 -1.51
CA GLN A 968 -14.63 7.21 -0.80
C GLN A 968 -15.06 7.03 0.66
N LEU A 969 -15.29 8.13 1.38
CA LEU A 969 -15.74 8.10 2.78
C LEU A 969 -17.11 7.42 2.91
N SER A 970 -18.04 7.77 2.02
CA SER A 970 -19.39 7.20 2.02
C SER A 970 -19.35 5.70 1.75
N LEU A 971 -18.52 5.24 0.81
CA LEU A 971 -18.37 3.82 0.51
C LEU A 971 -17.83 3.03 1.71
N GLU A 972 -16.80 3.54 2.39
CA GLU A 972 -16.20 2.86 3.55
C GLU A 972 -17.15 2.83 4.76
N ILE A 973 -17.92 3.91 4.99
CA ILE A 973 -18.94 3.95 6.05
C ILE A 973 -20.10 3.02 5.72
N ALA A 974 -20.61 3.05 4.49
CA ALA A 974 -21.66 2.14 4.00
C ALA A 974 -21.27 0.67 4.20
N THR A 975 -20.05 0.30 3.78
CA THR A 975 -19.52 -1.06 3.93
C THR A 975 -19.51 -1.50 5.39
N SER A 976 -19.09 -0.60 6.29
CA SER A 976 -19.06 -0.88 7.73
C SER A 976 -20.47 -0.95 8.34
N PHE A 977 -21.38 -0.08 7.91
CA PHE A 977 -22.74 0.00 8.41
C PHE A 977 -23.62 -1.18 7.98
N ASN A 978 -23.38 -1.74 6.80
CA ASN A 978 -24.12 -2.92 6.34
C ASN A 978 -24.01 -4.12 7.29
N ALA A 979 -22.95 -4.20 8.11
CA ALA A 979 -22.83 -5.20 9.16
C ALA A 979 -23.98 -5.13 10.20
N ILE A 980 -24.56 -3.95 10.42
CA ILE A 980 -25.70 -3.74 11.31
C ILE A 980 -26.97 -4.33 10.69
N TYR A 981 -27.21 -4.10 9.39
CA TYR A 981 -28.34 -4.72 8.70
C TYR A 981 -28.25 -6.25 8.73
N HIS A 982 -27.08 -6.83 8.49
CA HIS A 982 -26.88 -8.28 8.62
C HIS A 982 -27.05 -8.81 10.05
N LYS A 983 -26.78 -7.97 11.06
CA LYS A 983 -27.07 -8.34 12.44
C LYS A 983 -28.58 -8.32 12.70
N ALA A 984 -29.30 -7.30 12.21
CA ALA A 984 -30.75 -7.23 12.29
C ALA A 984 -31.41 -8.45 11.65
N ASP A 985 -30.96 -8.84 10.45
CA ASP A 985 -31.51 -9.99 9.72
C ASP A 985 -31.29 -11.30 10.46
N ARG A 986 -30.10 -11.50 11.05
CA ARG A 986 -29.82 -12.69 11.85
C ARG A 986 -30.67 -12.78 13.11
N GLU A 987 -30.89 -11.66 13.79
CA GLU A 987 -31.77 -11.61 14.97
C GLU A 987 -33.23 -11.90 14.58
N LEU A 988 -33.70 -11.30 13.48
CA LEU A 988 -35.03 -11.53 12.93
C LEU A 988 -35.24 -12.99 12.51
N GLU A 989 -34.29 -13.56 11.77
CA GLU A 989 -34.33 -14.97 11.37
C GLU A 989 -34.42 -15.90 12.60
N GLN A 990 -33.67 -15.59 13.67
CA GLN A 990 -33.70 -16.39 14.88
C GLN A 990 -35.08 -16.37 15.55
N ASP A 991 -35.75 -15.22 15.57
CA ASP A 991 -37.07 -15.09 16.17
C ASP A 991 -38.17 -15.70 15.29
N ILE A 992 -38.09 -15.51 13.97
CA ILE A 992 -38.98 -16.18 13.01
C ILE A 992 -38.84 -17.71 13.11
N ARG A 993 -37.62 -18.25 13.24
CA ARG A 993 -37.40 -19.69 13.45
C ARG A 993 -38.10 -20.21 14.71
N LYS A 994 -38.10 -19.45 15.81
CA LYS A 994 -38.84 -19.82 17.04
C LYS A 994 -40.35 -19.80 16.82
N LEU A 995 -40.88 -18.77 16.16
CA LEU A 995 -42.31 -18.66 15.86
C LEU A 995 -42.78 -19.79 14.93
N ASN A 996 -41.99 -20.12 13.91
CA ASN A 996 -42.29 -21.22 12.99
C ASN A 996 -42.26 -22.59 13.69
N ALA A 997 -41.36 -22.80 14.66
CA ALA A 997 -41.39 -24.01 15.49
C ALA A 997 -42.69 -24.11 16.29
N SER A 998 -43.15 -23.02 16.90
CA SER A 998 -44.41 -22.98 17.66
C SER A 998 -45.66 -23.10 16.75
N LEU A 999 -45.62 -22.58 15.52
CA LEU A 999 -46.68 -22.78 14.51
C LEU A 999 -46.84 -24.26 14.11
N ARG A 1000 -45.73 -25.01 14.04
CA ARG A 1000 -45.75 -26.47 13.82
C ARG A 1000 -46.43 -27.19 14.98
N GLU A 1001 -46.11 -26.83 16.23
CA GLU A 1001 -46.77 -27.40 17.42
C GLU A 1001 -48.27 -27.04 17.48
N ALA A 1002 -48.65 -25.87 16.98
CA ALA A 1002 -50.04 -25.41 16.89
C ALA A 1002 -50.87 -26.08 15.79
N GLN A 1003 -50.26 -26.95 14.97
CA GLN A 1003 -50.88 -27.67 13.84
C GLN A 1003 -51.55 -26.71 12.85
N THR A 1004 -50.78 -25.75 12.35
CA THR A 1004 -51.22 -24.79 11.32
C THR A 1004 -50.49 -25.02 10.00
N ALA A 1005 -51.13 -24.63 8.88
CA ALA A 1005 -50.54 -24.72 7.55
C ALA A 1005 -49.64 -23.53 7.18
N HIS A 1006 -49.65 -22.48 8.01
CA HIS A 1006 -48.95 -21.25 7.72
C HIS A 1006 -47.49 -21.30 8.18
N HIS A 1007 -46.65 -20.58 7.46
CA HIS A 1007 -45.23 -20.39 7.74
C HIS A 1007 -44.91 -18.90 7.59
N ILE A 1008 -44.11 -18.36 8.50
CA ILE A 1008 -43.65 -16.98 8.46
C ILE A 1008 -42.35 -16.96 7.65
N GLU A 1009 -42.38 -16.31 6.49
CA GLU A 1009 -41.19 -16.08 5.66
C GLU A 1009 -40.37 -14.92 6.21
N THR A 1010 -39.05 -15.00 6.09
CA THR A 1010 -38.16 -13.88 6.43
C THR A 1010 -38.32 -12.77 5.40
N VAL A 1011 -38.54 -11.55 5.87
CA VAL A 1011 -38.66 -10.38 5.01
C VAL A 1011 -37.54 -9.39 5.30
N GLN A 1012 -36.95 -8.85 4.25
CA GLN A 1012 -35.93 -7.81 4.35
C GLN A 1012 -36.55 -6.42 4.12
N GLY A 1013 -36.13 -5.48 4.98
CA GLY A 1013 -36.48 -4.07 4.85
C GLY A 1013 -35.65 -3.37 3.78
N ASP A 1014 -36.05 -2.16 3.41
CA ASP A 1014 -35.25 -1.30 2.56
C ASP A 1014 -33.99 -0.84 3.31
N ARG A 1015 -32.81 -0.96 2.69
CA ARG A 1015 -31.51 -0.66 3.31
C ARG A 1015 -30.94 0.68 2.80
N PRO A 1016 -31.36 1.82 3.37
CA PRO A 1016 -30.77 3.10 3.02
C PRO A 1016 -29.28 3.14 3.37
N GLN A 1017 -28.50 3.85 2.56
CA GLN A 1017 -27.06 3.95 2.74
C GLN A 1017 -26.67 5.28 3.37
N PRO A 1018 -25.74 5.29 4.36
CA PRO A 1018 -25.24 6.51 4.96
C PRO A 1018 -24.41 7.30 3.95
N ASP A 1019 -24.54 8.63 4.01
CA ASP A 1019 -23.76 9.57 3.21
C ASP A 1019 -22.76 10.29 4.12
N ALA A 1020 -21.55 10.49 3.62
CA ALA A 1020 -20.45 11.07 4.37
C ALA A 1020 -19.83 12.24 3.60
N GLY A 1021 -19.94 13.43 4.21
CA GLY A 1021 -19.36 14.65 3.68
C GLY A 1021 -18.26 15.19 4.59
N ALA A 1022 -17.07 15.40 4.04
CA ALA A 1022 -16.04 16.22 4.68
C ALA A 1022 -16.25 17.70 4.36
N ASP A 1023 -15.74 18.58 5.21
CA ASP A 1023 -15.76 20.02 4.98
C ASP A 1023 -14.82 20.40 3.81
N PRO A 1024 -15.35 20.93 2.70
CA PRO A 1024 -14.56 21.27 1.52
C PRO A 1024 -13.54 22.38 1.76
N ASP A 1025 -13.69 23.18 2.83
CA ASP A 1025 -12.77 24.27 3.13
C ASP A 1025 -11.45 23.76 3.74
N ARG A 1026 -11.47 22.59 4.38
CA ARG A 1026 -10.26 21.93 4.93
C ARG A 1026 -9.23 21.57 3.87
N LEU A 1027 -9.66 21.35 2.63
CA LEU A 1027 -8.73 21.13 1.51
C LEU A 1027 -7.81 22.34 1.30
N LEU A 1028 -8.33 23.56 1.47
CA LEU A 1028 -7.59 24.79 1.22
C LEU A 1028 -6.55 25.07 2.31
N ASP A 1029 -6.81 24.63 3.55
CA ASP A 1029 -5.88 24.74 4.68
C ASP A 1029 -4.53 24.07 4.37
N PHE A 1030 -4.56 22.96 3.61
CA PHE A 1030 -3.39 22.15 3.28
C PHE A 1030 -2.77 22.47 1.92
N GLN A 1031 -3.35 23.38 1.12
CA GLN A 1031 -2.78 23.76 -0.18
C GLN A 1031 -1.37 24.34 -0.06
N LYS A 1032 -1.14 25.22 0.93
CA LYS A 1032 0.18 25.82 1.14
C LYS A 1032 1.18 24.83 1.76
N PRO A 1033 0.86 24.09 2.83
CA PRO A 1033 1.73 23.05 3.38
C PRO A 1033 2.16 21.99 2.35
N LEU A 1034 1.21 21.44 1.57
CA LEU A 1034 1.52 20.44 0.54
C LEU A 1034 2.39 21.02 -0.59
N HIS A 1035 2.16 22.28 -0.98
CA HIS A 1035 3.03 22.94 -1.95
C HIS A 1035 4.45 23.15 -1.42
N GLN A 1036 4.60 23.49 -0.13
CA GLN A 1036 5.91 23.66 0.51
C GLN A 1036 6.66 22.33 0.59
N ALA A 1037 5.96 21.27 0.98
CA ALA A 1037 6.51 19.92 1.10
C ALA A 1037 6.70 19.18 -0.24
N ARG A 1038 6.35 19.77 -1.40
CA ARG A 1038 6.33 19.08 -2.71
C ARG A 1038 7.68 18.49 -3.14
N ASN A 1039 8.78 19.05 -2.66
CA ASN A 1039 10.13 18.57 -2.97
C ASN A 1039 10.66 17.55 -1.93
N GLN A 1040 9.91 17.34 -0.83
CA GLN A 1040 10.30 16.51 0.31
C GLN A 1040 9.29 15.36 0.47
N PRO A 1041 9.57 14.16 -0.07
CA PRO A 1041 8.59 13.06 -0.12
C PRO A 1041 8.02 12.65 1.23
N ARG A 1042 8.83 12.72 2.29
CA ARG A 1042 8.41 12.37 3.66
C ARG A 1042 7.44 13.41 4.23
N ASP A 1043 7.76 14.68 4.09
CA ASP A 1043 6.91 15.78 4.56
C ASP A 1043 5.63 15.84 3.75
N PHE A 1044 5.71 15.60 2.44
CA PHE A 1044 4.53 15.54 1.58
C PHE A 1044 3.55 14.45 2.04
N ARG A 1045 4.07 13.23 2.29
CA ARG A 1045 3.27 12.12 2.84
C ARG A 1045 2.70 12.44 4.21
N THR A 1046 3.46 13.15 5.04
CA THR A 1046 3.02 13.58 6.38
C THR A 1046 1.87 14.59 6.25
N GLN A 1047 2.02 15.60 5.40
CA GLN A 1047 0.95 16.59 5.14
C GLN A 1047 -0.29 15.96 4.50
N GLN A 1048 -0.14 14.94 3.65
CA GLN A 1048 -1.27 14.17 3.13
C GLN A 1048 -2.01 13.39 4.23
N LEU A 1049 -1.27 12.79 5.18
CA LEU A 1049 -1.86 12.10 6.31
C LEU A 1049 -2.58 13.07 7.25
N GLU A 1050 -1.99 14.24 7.51
CA GLU A 1050 -2.64 15.29 8.31
C GLU A 1050 -3.87 15.87 7.61
N LEU A 1051 -3.84 16.01 6.27
CA LEU A 1051 -5.03 16.37 5.50
C LEU A 1051 -6.13 15.30 5.64
N ALA A 1052 -5.79 14.01 5.53
CA ALA A 1052 -6.75 12.93 5.73
C ALA A 1052 -7.41 12.99 7.11
N LYS A 1053 -6.60 13.17 8.17
CA LYS A 1053 -7.09 13.34 9.54
C LYS A 1053 -8.03 14.55 9.65
N ALA A 1054 -7.61 15.70 9.13
CA ALA A 1054 -8.40 16.93 9.21
C ALA A 1054 -9.75 16.82 8.49
N LEU A 1055 -9.79 16.13 7.35
CA LEU A 1055 -11.02 15.88 6.61
C LEU A 1055 -11.95 14.94 7.38
N VAL A 1056 -11.44 13.83 7.91
CA VAL A 1056 -12.26 12.89 8.70
C VAL A 1056 -12.78 13.55 9.98
N GLN A 1057 -11.95 14.34 10.67
CA GLN A 1057 -12.34 15.08 11.88
C GLN A 1057 -13.32 16.22 11.61
N SER A 1058 -13.43 16.68 10.37
CA SER A 1058 -14.41 17.71 9.98
C SER A 1058 -15.82 17.14 9.82
N MET A 1059 -15.96 15.82 9.79
CA MET A 1059 -17.25 15.16 9.65
C MET A 1059 -18.06 15.32 10.94
N ASP A 1060 -19.37 15.57 10.80
CA ASP A 1060 -20.28 15.70 11.94
C ASP A 1060 -20.64 14.32 12.47
N ALA A 1061 -19.87 13.83 13.44
CA ALA A 1061 -20.06 12.52 14.04
C ALA A 1061 -21.41 12.38 14.76
N GLU A 1062 -21.92 13.45 15.39
CA GLU A 1062 -23.21 13.43 16.08
C GLU A 1062 -24.36 13.32 15.07
N LYS A 1063 -24.30 14.11 13.99
CA LYS A 1063 -25.28 14.00 12.90
C LYS A 1063 -25.24 12.63 12.23
N MET A 1064 -24.04 12.11 11.96
CA MET A 1064 -23.87 10.79 11.34
C MET A 1064 -24.48 9.69 12.21
N GLN A 1065 -24.23 9.71 13.53
CA GLN A 1065 -24.84 8.77 14.46
C GLN A 1065 -26.37 8.89 14.46
N ALA A 1066 -26.91 10.12 14.47
CA ALA A 1066 -28.35 10.34 14.45
C ALA A 1066 -29.00 9.84 13.14
N ASP A 1067 -28.38 10.14 11.98
CA ASP A 1067 -28.86 9.72 10.67
C ASP A 1067 -28.82 8.18 10.55
N MET A 1068 -27.73 7.54 11.00
CA MET A 1068 -27.59 6.08 10.97
C MET A 1068 -28.55 5.37 11.94
N SER A 1069 -28.80 5.92 13.12
CA SER A 1069 -29.84 5.38 14.02
C SER A 1069 -31.23 5.48 13.39
N ALA A 1070 -31.56 6.61 12.76
CA ALA A 1070 -32.83 6.75 12.04
C ALA A 1070 -32.96 5.76 10.87
N MET A 1071 -31.85 5.41 10.20
CA MET A 1071 -31.82 4.38 9.17
C MET A 1071 -32.05 2.96 9.73
N ILE A 1072 -31.56 2.67 10.94
CA ILE A 1072 -31.85 1.40 11.65
C ILE A 1072 -33.33 1.34 12.00
N ASP A 1073 -33.86 2.38 12.62
CA ASP A 1073 -35.26 2.44 13.02
C ASP A 1073 -36.19 2.31 11.80
N GLY A 1074 -35.90 3.05 10.72
CA GLY A 1074 -36.66 2.98 9.48
C GLY A 1074 -36.60 1.60 8.79
N TYR A 1075 -35.46 0.91 8.86
CA TYR A 1075 -35.33 -0.47 8.37
C TYR A 1075 -36.26 -1.42 9.13
N LEU A 1076 -36.26 -1.35 10.47
CA LEU A 1076 -37.08 -2.21 11.32
C LEU A 1076 -38.58 -1.90 11.17
N GLU A 1077 -38.95 -0.62 11.04
CA GLU A 1077 -40.33 -0.21 10.76
C GLU A 1077 -40.82 -0.74 9.41
N ASP A 1078 -39.95 -0.74 8.38
CA ASP A 1078 -40.30 -1.27 7.07
C ASP A 1078 -40.48 -2.80 7.09
N VAL A 1079 -39.64 -3.52 7.85
CA VAL A 1079 -39.83 -4.96 8.10
C VAL A 1079 -41.17 -5.22 8.79
N ASP A 1080 -41.48 -4.50 9.88
CA ASP A 1080 -42.73 -4.67 10.61
C ASP A 1080 -43.95 -4.41 9.71
N ARG A 1081 -43.89 -3.35 8.89
CA ARG A 1081 -44.93 -3.02 7.91
C ARG A 1081 -45.11 -4.14 6.86
N LYS A 1082 -44.03 -4.70 6.33
CA LYS A 1082 -44.10 -5.79 5.33
C LYS A 1082 -44.60 -7.10 5.97
N MET A 1083 -44.42 -7.29 7.28
CA MET A 1083 -44.86 -8.48 8.02
C MET A 1083 -46.31 -8.40 8.54
N GLU A 1084 -46.93 -7.22 8.56
CA GLU A 1084 -48.25 -7.00 9.16
C GLU A 1084 -49.36 -7.88 8.53
N GLU A 1085 -49.46 -7.89 7.20
CA GLU A 1085 -50.47 -8.67 6.48
C GLU A 1085 -50.28 -10.20 6.63
N PRO A 1086 -49.06 -10.76 6.43
CA PRO A 1086 -48.79 -12.17 6.71
C PRO A 1086 -49.16 -12.59 8.14
N LEU A 1087 -48.78 -11.79 9.14
CA LEU A 1087 -49.03 -12.11 10.54
C LEU A 1087 -50.53 -12.07 10.90
N GLU A 1088 -51.29 -11.14 10.32
CA GLU A 1088 -52.74 -11.06 10.59
C GLU A 1088 -53.50 -12.26 10.02
N SER A 1089 -53.12 -12.74 8.83
CA SER A 1089 -53.68 -13.97 8.25
C SER A 1089 -53.48 -15.18 9.19
N ILE A 1090 -52.26 -15.33 9.73
CA ILE A 1090 -51.91 -16.38 10.68
C ILE A 1090 -52.73 -16.28 11.97
N ARG A 1091 -52.88 -15.07 12.52
CA ARG A 1091 -53.69 -14.84 13.73
C ARG A 1091 -55.16 -15.20 13.52
N GLN A 1092 -55.72 -14.93 12.34
CA GLN A 1092 -57.10 -15.29 12.03
C GLN A 1092 -57.27 -16.82 12.01
N SER A 1093 -56.35 -17.54 11.36
CA SER A 1093 -56.33 -19.01 11.31
C SER A 1093 -56.21 -19.64 12.71
N LEU A 1094 -55.36 -19.10 13.58
CA LEU A 1094 -55.18 -19.60 14.95
C LEU A 1094 -56.43 -19.46 15.84
N LYS A 1095 -57.30 -18.49 15.55
CA LYS A 1095 -58.55 -18.25 16.31
C LYS A 1095 -59.67 -19.24 15.94
N GLU A 1096 -59.51 -20.02 14.87
CA GLU A 1096 -60.50 -21.00 14.48
C GLU A 1096 -60.49 -22.23 15.41
N PRO A 1097 -61.66 -22.70 15.88
CA PRO A 1097 -61.73 -23.82 16.80
C PRO A 1097 -61.34 -25.13 16.11
N LEU A 1098 -60.52 -25.94 16.78
CA LEU A 1098 -60.11 -27.25 16.26
C LEU A 1098 -61.34 -28.17 16.10
N PRO A 1099 -61.63 -28.67 14.88
CA PRO A 1099 -62.78 -29.54 14.61
C PRO A 1099 -62.61 -30.90 15.30
N GLU A 1100 -63.71 -31.52 15.74
CA GLU A 1100 -63.68 -32.90 16.25
C GLU A 1100 -63.40 -33.90 15.13
N ILE A 1101 -62.67 -34.97 15.44
CA ILE A 1101 -62.27 -35.98 14.46
C ILE A 1101 -63.22 -37.18 14.58
N SER A 1102 -63.98 -37.43 13.52
CA SER A 1102 -64.85 -38.60 13.39
C SER A 1102 -64.07 -39.86 12.99
N ASP A 1103 -64.70 -41.03 13.16
CA ASP A 1103 -64.13 -42.32 12.75
C ASP A 1103 -63.78 -42.39 11.25
N ALA A 1104 -64.59 -41.75 10.41
CA ALA A 1104 -64.38 -41.71 8.96
C ALA A 1104 -63.12 -40.89 8.62
N GLU A 1105 -62.98 -39.74 9.27
CA GLU A 1105 -61.85 -38.85 9.05
C GLU A 1105 -60.55 -39.42 9.63
N TYR A 1106 -60.59 -40.11 10.78
CA TYR A 1106 -59.41 -40.84 11.30
C TYR A 1106 -58.95 -41.95 10.33
N ALA A 1107 -59.89 -42.64 9.69
CA ALA A 1107 -59.57 -43.66 8.69
C ALA A 1107 -59.01 -43.06 7.39
N GLU A 1108 -59.41 -41.84 7.03
CA GLU A 1108 -58.83 -41.06 5.93
C GLU A 1108 -57.42 -40.57 6.27
N ASP A 1109 -57.22 -39.92 7.42
CA ASP A 1109 -55.91 -39.43 7.88
C ASP A 1109 -54.87 -40.56 7.92
N ARG A 1110 -55.25 -41.75 8.40
CA ARG A 1110 -54.36 -42.92 8.42
C ARG A 1110 -53.99 -43.44 7.02
N LYS A 1111 -54.92 -43.37 6.05
CA LYS A 1111 -54.64 -43.75 4.66
C LYS A 1111 -53.73 -42.73 3.99
N LEU A 1112 -53.96 -41.45 4.24
CA LEU A 1112 -53.16 -40.35 3.72
C LEU A 1112 -51.74 -40.40 4.29
N ASP A 1113 -51.58 -40.63 5.60
CA ASP A 1113 -50.28 -40.83 6.26
C ASP A 1113 -49.48 -41.97 5.61
N GLN A 1114 -50.11 -43.14 5.40
CA GLN A 1114 -49.49 -44.25 4.68
C GLN A 1114 -49.18 -43.93 3.21
N ALA A 1115 -50.02 -43.16 2.53
CA ALA A 1115 -49.78 -42.77 1.14
C ALA A 1115 -48.58 -41.82 1.02
N ILE A 1116 -48.43 -40.89 1.98
CA ILE A 1116 -47.28 -39.98 2.08
C ILE A 1116 -46.00 -40.76 2.45
N GLU A 1117 -46.04 -41.68 3.42
CA GLU A 1117 -44.89 -42.55 3.74
C GLU A 1117 -44.45 -43.39 2.54
N ASN A 1118 -45.40 -43.88 1.73
CA ASN A 1118 -45.09 -44.64 0.52
C ASN A 1118 -44.52 -43.76 -0.61
N LEU A 1119 -44.93 -42.49 -0.70
CA LEU A 1119 -44.33 -41.52 -1.63
C LEU A 1119 -42.85 -41.32 -1.35
N GLU A 1120 -42.48 -41.23 -0.06
CA GLU A 1120 -41.10 -41.04 0.38
C GLU A 1120 -40.25 -42.32 0.29
N GLY A 1121 -40.88 -43.49 0.46
CA GLY A 1121 -40.23 -44.79 0.33
C GLY A 1121 -39.95 -45.25 -1.10
N ILE A 1122 -40.39 -44.52 -2.13
CA ILE A 1122 -40.14 -44.86 -3.55
C ILE A 1122 -38.76 -44.33 -4.03
N GLU A 1123 -38.09 -43.47 -3.25
CA GLU A 1123 -36.80 -42.86 -3.60
C GLU A 1123 -35.62 -43.28 -2.68
N ALA A 1124 -35.81 -44.26 -1.79
CA ALA A 1124 -34.75 -44.85 -0.95
C ALA A 1124 -34.02 -46.05 -1.59
#